data_AF-A0A7Y1VRT7-F1
#
_entry.id   AF-A0A7Y1VRT7-F1
#
_cell.length_a   1.000
_cell.length_b   1.000
_cell.length_c   1.000
_cell.angle_alpha   90.00
_cell.angle_beta   90.00
_cell.angle_gamma   90.00
#
_symmetry.space_group_name_H-M   'P 1'
#
loop_
_entity.id
_entity.type
_entity.pdbx_description
1 polymer ?
#
loop_
_entity_poly.entity_id
_entity_poly.type
_entity_poly.pdbx_seq_one_letter_code
_entity_poly.pdbx_strand_id
1 'polypeptide(L)'
;MEKLSVPGLDITGSDKNVIPKLEENDYLTLTQVVEVSSLRATADTIKLRADEEDDVVNIVFEDGGEWIGGYADIPEIFGDQIALARDGSGSLTLPASISSGGERGLGSILIKFVGLFSGKKPAGLLAEKIGEKFDEKAMPSPGLFCLSGDFNLKPFKTAPGDNQNYLLFIHGTASSTAGSFSHLKGSDQTGIWPAIFEKYPERVITLQHKTVSVSPLQNAIDILTKVPQDAILDIISHSRGGIVADILSRCDRRNSILGFSLQEINHLAEDDPEEAQLLQTLNDLATEKSIEVHKTIRVACPAMGTTLLSERLDHYLNALLRAIGLAIGWEGNRLYQLVRSFIMDVVKSRATAGVMPGLNAMVPGSPLQNLINNPSISVKNRLAVIEGNAEFGGSVKHSIAVVLTNLFYFEANDFVVQTASMRYGVIRETGTNVFLSKDEDTSHFNYFRNKNSQYAIHEVLTQNGGNSLSSFTHLAPAGERGIALDFIKLGEEKRNNISGSRPIVILVPGIMGSNLSVKGDKIWADFGEIGKGRIRKDLTAEASDVTAESIIGKYYSAFVDELIKTFDAYVFPFDWRLSVKKAGLKLSELIEELSQSYDQPIKIIAHSMGGLVVRTVMLDHPAVWHAYIKRAGSRFLMLGTPWLGSYLIMEVLTGHSRRVKQLALLDTSNRKQELMDVFSQYPGIYELLPLDDRKIETDQFWDDLIRKDLNLDKPHKAGFKKPGSSMLKHFQAYKDRISAAKFDFENTFYIAGKSDGTTYDYTIKKSLFGRRIKYLKTAAGDGSVTWDSGIPVDFPNQNLYYTSTGHGDLANDPRLFAGIIEILR
;
A
#
# COMPACT_ATOMS: atom_id res chain seq x y z
N MET A 1 34.30 -26.87 -42.04
CA MET A 1 34.29 -27.70 -40.82
C MET A 1 34.35 -26.72 -39.67
N GLU A 2 33.41 -26.59 -38.75
CA GLU A 2 32.26 -27.40 -38.37
C GLU A 2 31.04 -26.51 -38.08
N LYS A 3 29.87 -27.06 -38.39
CA LYS A 3 28.56 -26.58 -37.96
C LYS A 3 28.45 -26.67 -36.44
N LEU A 4 27.92 -25.64 -35.80
CA LEU A 4 27.22 -25.77 -34.52
C LEU A 4 25.87 -25.05 -34.66
N SER A 5 24.90 -25.79 -35.20
CA SER A 5 23.48 -25.48 -35.07
C SER A 5 23.00 -25.96 -33.70
N VAL A 6 22.22 -25.12 -33.01
CA VAL A 6 21.31 -25.58 -31.94
C VAL A 6 19.91 -25.08 -32.32
N PRO A 7 18.85 -25.91 -32.23
CA PRO A 7 17.59 -25.67 -32.92
C PRO A 7 16.62 -24.83 -32.08
N GLY A 8 16.08 -23.80 -32.70
CA GLY A 8 14.84 -23.11 -32.36
C GLY A 8 14.46 -22.36 -33.64
N LEU A 9 13.27 -22.60 -34.19
CA LEU A 9 12.89 -22.09 -35.51
C LEU A 9 13.11 -20.56 -35.62
N ASP A 10 14.08 -20.12 -36.42
CA ASP A 10 14.14 -18.75 -36.92
C ASP A 10 13.14 -18.66 -38.08
N ILE A 11 11.92 -18.16 -37.82
CA ILE A 11 10.96 -17.86 -38.89
C ILE A 11 11.41 -16.54 -39.56
N THR A 12 12.45 -16.62 -40.40
CA THR A 12 12.84 -15.48 -41.24
C THR A 12 11.90 -15.40 -42.45
N GLY A 13 11.04 -14.39 -42.44
CA GLY A 13 10.49 -13.78 -43.66
C GLY A 13 9.67 -14.68 -44.58
N SER A 14 8.48 -15.09 -44.15
CA SER A 14 7.30 -15.30 -45.04
C SER A 14 6.05 -15.79 -44.28
N ASP A 15 6.19 -16.32 -43.06
CA ASP A 15 5.09 -16.82 -42.22
C ASP A 15 4.58 -15.83 -41.14
N LYS A 16 4.78 -14.51 -41.35
CA LYS A 16 4.23 -13.47 -40.43
C LYS A 16 2.69 -13.53 -40.29
N ASN A 17 2.00 -14.19 -41.22
CA ASN A 17 0.53 -14.29 -41.27
C ASN A 17 -0.07 -15.47 -40.49
N VAL A 18 0.74 -16.31 -39.82
CA VAL A 18 0.24 -17.55 -39.17
C VAL A 18 0.01 -17.39 -37.66
N ILE A 19 0.40 -16.26 -37.04
CA ILE A 19 0.34 -16.08 -35.58
C ILE A 19 -0.54 -14.87 -35.22
N PRO A 20 -1.87 -15.03 -35.12
CA PRO A 20 -2.83 -13.94 -34.92
C PRO A 20 -2.71 -13.20 -33.57
N LYS A 21 -1.73 -13.54 -32.73
CA LYS A 21 -1.53 -12.92 -31.40
C LYS A 21 -0.30 -12.02 -31.27
N LEU A 22 0.59 -12.02 -32.26
CA LEU A 22 1.85 -11.25 -32.22
C LEU A 22 1.83 -10.12 -33.24
N GLU A 23 0.86 -9.21 -33.12
CA GLU A 23 0.73 -8.05 -34.03
C GLU A 23 1.68 -6.91 -33.64
N GLU A 24 2.31 -6.30 -34.67
CA GLU A 24 3.14 -5.10 -34.62
C GLU A 24 2.30 -3.85 -34.31
N ASN A 25 2.92 -2.76 -33.86
CA ASN A 25 2.25 -1.47 -33.69
C ASN A 25 3.04 -0.33 -34.37
N ASP A 26 2.56 0.91 -34.26
CA ASP A 26 3.16 2.08 -34.93
C ASP A 26 4.66 2.30 -34.61
N TYR A 27 5.18 1.72 -33.52
CA TYR A 27 6.54 1.96 -33.02
C TYR A 27 7.37 0.69 -32.78
N LEU A 28 6.74 -0.49 -32.84
CA LEU A 28 7.35 -1.77 -32.51
C LEU A 28 7.13 -2.77 -33.63
N THR A 29 8.24 -3.29 -34.13
CA THR A 29 8.29 -4.34 -35.16
C THR A 29 8.68 -5.67 -34.52
N LEU A 30 8.04 -6.75 -34.95
CA LEU A 30 8.32 -8.09 -34.45
C LEU A 30 9.65 -8.56 -35.06
N THR A 31 10.64 -8.77 -34.20
CA THR A 31 12.01 -9.12 -34.60
C THR A 31 12.31 -10.60 -34.43
N GLN A 32 11.74 -11.24 -33.42
CA GLN A 32 11.89 -12.69 -33.17
C GLN A 32 10.57 -13.32 -32.75
N VAL A 33 10.31 -14.55 -33.19
CA VAL A 33 9.21 -15.38 -32.69
C VAL A 33 9.71 -16.78 -32.44
N VAL A 34 9.41 -17.32 -31.26
CA VAL A 34 9.66 -18.72 -30.91
C VAL A 34 8.34 -19.40 -30.59
N GLU A 35 7.96 -20.40 -31.38
CA GLU A 35 6.86 -21.31 -31.04
C GLU A 35 7.38 -22.48 -30.22
N VAL A 36 6.79 -22.69 -29.05
CA VAL A 36 7.24 -23.69 -28.07
C VAL A 36 6.53 -25.04 -28.26
N SER A 37 5.36 -25.05 -28.91
CA SER A 37 4.53 -26.24 -29.16
C SER A 37 5.24 -27.32 -30.01
N SER A 38 6.27 -26.94 -30.77
CA SER A 38 7.06 -27.80 -31.67
C SER A 38 8.27 -28.49 -31.02
N LEU A 39 8.57 -28.21 -29.74
CA LEU A 39 9.79 -28.64 -29.03
C LEU A 39 9.61 -29.90 -28.14
N ARG A 40 8.70 -30.83 -28.49
CA ARG A 40 8.25 -31.94 -27.60
C ARG A 40 9.26 -33.05 -27.26
N ALA A 41 10.56 -32.88 -27.49
CA ALA A 41 11.56 -33.87 -27.13
C ALA A 41 12.80 -33.16 -26.60
N THR A 42 13.14 -33.44 -25.34
CA THR A 42 14.25 -32.91 -24.52
C THR A 42 13.98 -31.62 -23.73
N ALA A 43 14.60 -31.53 -22.56
CA ALA A 43 14.37 -30.50 -21.55
C ALA A 43 14.89 -29.14 -22.07
N ASP A 44 14.11 -28.48 -22.91
CA ASP A 44 14.65 -27.41 -23.74
C ASP A 44 14.17 -26.02 -23.33
N THR A 45 15.16 -25.15 -23.32
CA THR A 45 15.08 -23.76 -22.93
C THR A 45 14.92 -22.86 -24.15
N ILE A 46 14.04 -21.87 -24.09
CA ILE A 46 13.83 -20.84 -25.12
C ILE A 46 14.98 -19.84 -25.05
N LYS A 47 15.73 -19.67 -26.14
CA LYS A 47 16.78 -18.66 -26.23
C LYS A 47 16.24 -17.39 -26.90
N LEU A 48 16.30 -16.28 -26.19
CA LEU A 48 15.98 -14.96 -26.71
C LEU A 48 17.23 -14.09 -26.73
N ARG A 49 17.34 -13.24 -27.74
CA ARG A 49 18.40 -12.23 -27.83
C ARG A 49 17.77 -10.90 -28.17
N ALA A 50 17.79 -9.97 -27.22
CA ALA A 50 17.40 -8.59 -27.47
C ALA A 50 18.57 -7.78 -28.04
N ASP A 51 18.26 -6.85 -28.93
CA ASP A 51 19.22 -5.89 -29.47
C ASP A 51 19.31 -4.65 -28.57
N GLU A 52 18.21 -4.27 -27.91
CA GLU A 52 18.14 -3.16 -26.96
C GLU A 52 17.60 -3.62 -25.59
N GLU A 53 18.08 -3.00 -24.49
CA GLU A 53 17.57 -3.30 -23.14
C GLU A 53 16.07 -2.95 -22.98
N ASP A 54 15.49 -2.11 -23.85
CA ASP A 54 14.09 -1.70 -23.85
C ASP A 54 13.23 -2.39 -24.94
N ASP A 55 13.73 -3.47 -25.52
CA ASP A 55 12.91 -4.36 -26.35
C ASP A 55 11.78 -4.98 -25.55
N VAL A 56 10.63 -5.12 -26.20
CA VAL A 56 9.38 -5.60 -25.58
C VAL A 56 9.24 -7.09 -25.87
N VAL A 57 8.88 -7.85 -24.84
CA VAL A 57 8.66 -9.29 -24.91
C VAL A 57 7.18 -9.58 -24.66
N ASN A 58 6.59 -10.39 -25.53
CA ASN A 58 5.23 -10.90 -25.39
C ASN A 58 5.29 -12.43 -25.26
N ILE A 59 4.83 -12.97 -24.13
CA ILE A 59 4.76 -14.41 -23.87
C ILE A 59 3.30 -14.82 -23.90
N VAL A 60 2.96 -15.73 -24.81
CA VAL A 60 1.62 -16.31 -24.94
C VAL A 60 1.65 -17.73 -24.39
N PHE A 61 0.73 -18.06 -23.48
CA PHE A 61 0.62 -19.36 -22.81
C PHE A 61 -0.30 -20.33 -23.57
N GLU A 62 -0.24 -21.63 -23.26
CA GLU A 62 -1.09 -22.65 -23.90
C GLU A 62 -2.59 -22.45 -23.67
N ASP A 63 -2.97 -22.00 -22.46
CA ASP A 63 -4.36 -21.64 -22.16
C ASP A 63 -4.83 -20.39 -22.92
N GLY A 64 -3.88 -19.73 -23.60
CA GLY A 64 -3.88 -18.58 -24.50
C GLY A 64 -3.77 -17.21 -23.84
N GLY A 65 -3.54 -17.14 -22.52
CA GLY A 65 -3.26 -15.89 -21.82
C GLY A 65 -1.94 -15.30 -22.29
N GLU A 66 -1.71 -14.01 -22.05
CA GLU A 66 -0.46 -13.37 -22.44
C GLU A 66 0.13 -12.47 -21.36
N TRP A 67 1.45 -12.31 -21.39
CA TRP A 67 2.19 -11.32 -20.64
C TRP A 67 2.99 -10.45 -21.60
N ILE A 68 3.05 -9.15 -21.35
CA ILE A 68 3.82 -8.18 -22.12
C ILE A 68 4.66 -7.37 -21.14
N GLY A 69 5.98 -7.40 -21.30
CA GLY A 69 6.88 -6.61 -20.48
C GLY A 69 8.17 -6.35 -21.24
N GLY A 70 9.12 -5.64 -20.63
CA GLY A 70 10.41 -5.49 -21.29
C GLY A 70 11.28 -6.74 -21.13
N TYR A 71 12.28 -6.88 -21.98
CA TYR A 71 13.21 -8.01 -21.97
C TYR A 71 13.91 -8.23 -20.60
N ALA A 72 14.37 -7.16 -19.95
CA ALA A 72 14.97 -7.23 -18.61
C ALA A 72 13.98 -7.56 -17.46
N ASP A 73 12.66 -7.57 -17.69
CA ASP A 73 11.64 -7.89 -16.68
C ASP A 73 11.24 -9.38 -16.70
N ILE A 74 11.70 -10.14 -17.70
CA ILE A 74 11.52 -11.59 -17.77
C ILE A 74 11.86 -12.28 -16.42
N PRO A 75 12.97 -11.95 -15.72
CA PRO A 75 13.27 -12.57 -14.43
C PRO A 75 12.18 -12.48 -13.37
N GLU A 76 11.29 -11.50 -13.46
CA GLU A 76 10.24 -11.27 -12.46
C GLU A 76 9.09 -12.27 -12.56
N ILE A 77 8.76 -12.74 -13.77
CA ILE A 77 7.65 -13.68 -13.98
C ILE A 77 8.06 -15.15 -13.85
N PHE A 78 9.35 -15.45 -14.05
CA PHE A 78 9.90 -16.81 -13.91
C PHE A 78 10.55 -17.05 -12.54
N GLY A 79 10.81 -16.00 -11.74
CA GLY A 79 11.45 -16.12 -10.43
C GLY A 79 12.81 -16.82 -10.50
N ASP A 80 13.06 -17.75 -9.57
CA ASP A 80 14.32 -18.51 -9.49
C ASP A 80 14.49 -19.56 -10.61
N GLN A 81 13.50 -19.72 -11.52
CA GLN A 81 13.54 -20.73 -12.59
C GLN A 81 14.45 -20.34 -13.78
N ILE A 82 15.02 -19.13 -13.77
CA ILE A 82 15.96 -18.71 -14.81
C ILE A 82 17.39 -18.98 -14.36
N ALA A 83 18.08 -19.80 -15.16
CA ALA A 83 19.54 -19.79 -15.18
C ALA A 83 20.00 -18.62 -16.06
N LEU A 84 20.54 -17.56 -15.44
CA LEU A 84 21.27 -16.54 -16.21
C LEU A 84 22.46 -17.23 -16.90
N ALA A 85 22.50 -17.21 -18.23
CA ALA A 85 23.65 -17.69 -18.97
C ALA A 85 24.88 -16.84 -18.58
N ARG A 86 25.89 -17.48 -17.97
CA ARG A 86 27.15 -16.84 -17.54
C ARG A 86 28.14 -16.61 -18.71
N ASP A 87 27.67 -16.57 -19.95
CA ASP A 87 28.54 -16.54 -21.14
C ASP A 87 28.84 -15.13 -21.67
N GLY A 88 28.27 -14.08 -21.07
CA GLY A 88 28.51 -12.69 -21.48
C GLY A 88 27.88 -12.30 -22.84
N SER A 89 27.03 -13.15 -23.42
CA SER A 89 26.42 -12.94 -24.75
C SER A 89 25.16 -12.06 -24.75
N GLY A 90 24.60 -11.75 -23.57
CA GLY A 90 23.34 -10.99 -23.43
C GLY A 90 22.07 -11.80 -23.78
N SER A 91 22.18 -13.09 -24.08
CA SER A 91 21.04 -13.96 -24.37
C SER A 91 20.36 -14.49 -23.10
N LEU A 92 19.03 -14.48 -23.07
CA LEU A 92 18.21 -15.05 -21.99
C LEU A 92 17.74 -16.45 -22.38
N THR A 93 17.87 -17.37 -21.43
CA THR A 93 17.48 -18.77 -21.58
C THR A 93 16.29 -19.04 -20.66
N LEU A 94 15.09 -19.16 -21.23
CA LEU A 94 13.83 -19.30 -20.50
C LEU A 94 13.39 -20.77 -20.46
N PRO A 95 12.82 -21.27 -19.37
CA PRO A 95 12.16 -22.57 -19.39
C PRO A 95 10.92 -22.53 -20.29
N ALA A 96 10.57 -23.67 -20.89
CA ALA A 96 9.36 -23.83 -21.72
C ALA A 96 8.04 -23.74 -20.90
N SER A 97 8.13 -23.74 -19.58
CA SER A 97 6.99 -23.60 -18.66
C SER A 97 7.31 -22.65 -17.52
N ILE A 98 6.29 -22.01 -16.96
CA ILE A 98 6.37 -21.20 -15.74
C ILE A 98 5.67 -21.94 -14.61
N SER A 99 6.26 -21.97 -13.42
CA SER A 99 5.62 -22.49 -12.19
C SER A 99 5.51 -21.42 -11.10
N SER A 100 4.55 -21.56 -10.19
CA SER A 100 4.37 -20.63 -9.07
C SER A 100 5.43 -20.83 -8.00
N GLY A 101 6.16 -19.77 -7.63
CA GLY A 101 7.16 -19.82 -6.57
C GLY A 101 6.53 -19.94 -5.18
N GLY A 102 6.66 -21.10 -4.52
CA GLY A 102 6.46 -21.25 -3.07
C GLY A 102 5.13 -21.83 -2.58
N GLU A 103 4.05 -21.83 -3.37
CA GLU A 103 2.76 -22.42 -2.96
C GLU A 103 2.54 -23.81 -3.59
N ARG A 104 2.41 -24.84 -2.75
CA ARG A 104 2.06 -26.21 -3.19
C ARG A 104 0.58 -26.25 -3.60
N GLY A 105 0.29 -26.24 -4.90
CA GLY A 105 -1.07 -26.51 -5.40
C GLY A 105 -1.42 -25.89 -6.76
N LEU A 106 -0.71 -24.83 -7.19
CA LEU A 106 -1.02 -24.06 -8.40
C LEU A 106 -0.32 -24.55 -9.68
N GLY A 107 0.41 -25.66 -9.69
CA GLY A 107 0.97 -26.31 -10.89
C GLY A 107 1.93 -25.47 -11.78
N SER A 108 2.10 -25.87 -13.04
CA SER A 108 2.89 -25.16 -14.07
C SER A 108 2.08 -24.87 -15.34
N ILE A 109 2.40 -23.79 -16.05
CA ILE A 109 1.79 -23.38 -17.32
C ILE A 109 2.83 -23.45 -18.45
N LEU A 110 2.48 -24.11 -19.56
CA LEU A 110 3.34 -24.15 -20.76
C LEU A 110 3.25 -22.86 -21.55
N ILE A 111 4.39 -22.43 -22.08
CA ILE A 111 4.46 -21.33 -23.04
C ILE A 111 4.08 -21.89 -24.42
N LYS A 112 3.29 -21.14 -25.17
CA LYS A 112 2.92 -21.45 -26.55
C LYS A 112 3.78 -20.67 -27.55
N PHE A 113 3.92 -19.36 -27.34
CA PHE A 113 4.76 -18.49 -28.16
C PHE A 113 5.52 -17.47 -27.31
N VAL A 114 6.70 -17.08 -27.78
CA VAL A 114 7.39 -15.87 -27.31
C VAL A 114 7.70 -14.98 -28.52
N GLY A 115 7.20 -13.75 -28.48
CA GLY A 115 7.52 -12.71 -29.45
C GLY A 115 8.44 -11.66 -28.84
N LEU A 116 9.49 -11.30 -29.55
CA LEU A 116 10.36 -10.16 -29.25
C LEU A 116 10.07 -9.04 -30.25
N PHE A 117 9.88 -7.85 -29.72
CA PHE A 117 9.59 -6.65 -30.49
C PHE A 117 10.68 -5.61 -30.24
N SER A 118 11.28 -5.13 -31.33
CA SER A 118 12.28 -4.06 -31.31
C SER A 118 11.81 -2.92 -32.22
N GLY A 119 12.24 -1.70 -31.90
CA GLY A 119 11.79 -0.52 -32.63
C GLY A 119 12.41 0.75 -32.07
N LYS A 120 12.33 1.85 -32.81
CA LYS A 120 12.85 3.14 -32.34
C LYS A 120 11.97 3.66 -31.20
N LYS A 121 12.57 4.21 -30.14
CA LYS A 121 11.82 5.04 -29.19
C LYS A 121 10.99 6.05 -29.98
N PRO A 122 9.67 6.17 -29.73
CA PRO A 122 8.86 7.16 -30.43
C PRO A 122 9.48 8.54 -30.19
N ALA A 123 10.09 9.10 -31.23
CA ALA A 123 10.77 10.37 -31.14
C ALA A 123 9.73 11.45 -30.83
N GLY A 124 9.72 11.95 -29.58
CA GLY A 124 8.87 13.07 -29.16
C GLY A 124 7.49 12.73 -28.59
N LEU A 125 7.15 11.46 -28.29
CA LEU A 125 6.00 11.19 -27.41
C LEU A 125 6.40 11.35 -25.94
N LEU A 126 6.04 12.49 -25.36
CA LEU A 126 5.89 12.63 -23.91
C LEU A 126 4.93 11.54 -23.43
N ALA A 127 5.23 10.89 -22.29
CA ALA A 127 4.43 9.80 -21.75
C ALA A 127 2.93 10.16 -21.58
N GLU A 128 2.63 11.45 -21.35
CA GLU A 128 1.27 12.03 -21.34
C GLU A 128 0.48 11.74 -22.63
N LYS A 129 1.12 11.95 -23.79
CA LYS A 129 0.48 11.76 -25.12
C LYS A 129 0.08 10.32 -25.40
N ILE A 130 0.73 9.35 -24.75
CA ILE A 130 0.38 7.94 -24.90
C ILE A 130 -0.99 7.67 -24.26
N GLY A 131 -1.24 8.25 -23.08
CA GLY A 131 -2.54 8.18 -22.41
C GLY A 131 -3.63 8.86 -23.24
N GLU A 132 -3.34 10.02 -23.82
CA GLU A 132 -4.29 10.75 -24.68
C GLU A 132 -4.66 9.95 -25.93
N LYS A 133 -3.65 9.40 -26.63
CA LYS A 133 -3.85 8.55 -27.82
C LYS A 133 -4.68 7.30 -27.48
N PHE A 134 -4.46 6.70 -26.31
CA PHE A 134 -5.27 5.59 -25.83
C PHE A 134 -6.73 6.02 -25.62
N ASP A 135 -6.95 7.10 -24.87
CA ASP A 135 -8.29 7.59 -24.54
C ASP A 135 -9.08 8.06 -25.78
N GLU A 136 -8.43 8.64 -26.78
CA GLU A 136 -9.07 9.00 -28.06
C GLU A 136 -9.60 7.78 -28.81
N LYS A 137 -8.86 6.66 -28.78
CA LYS A 137 -9.27 5.40 -29.42
C LYS A 137 -10.30 4.63 -28.60
N ALA A 138 -10.17 4.68 -27.26
CA ALA A 138 -11.04 3.98 -26.32
C ALA A 138 -12.39 4.69 -26.13
N MET A 139 -12.37 6.02 -26.06
CA MET A 139 -13.54 6.88 -25.84
C MET A 139 -13.58 8.04 -26.84
N PRO A 140 -14.01 7.79 -28.08
CA PRO A 140 -14.06 8.82 -29.14
C PRO A 140 -15.21 9.82 -28.96
N SER A 141 -16.21 9.52 -28.14
CA SER A 141 -17.41 10.36 -27.97
C SER A 141 -17.74 10.54 -26.48
N PRO A 142 -16.89 11.28 -25.73
CA PRO A 142 -17.15 11.57 -24.33
C PRO A 142 -18.33 12.54 -24.18
N GLY A 143 -19.01 12.48 -23.05
CA GLY A 143 -20.13 13.34 -22.70
C GLY A 143 -21.12 12.69 -21.74
N LEU A 144 -22.09 13.48 -21.30
CA LEU A 144 -23.22 13.00 -20.51
C LEU A 144 -24.38 12.62 -21.44
N PHE A 145 -24.97 11.45 -21.23
CA PHE A 145 -26.04 10.91 -22.07
C PHE A 145 -27.23 10.45 -21.22
N CYS A 146 -28.45 10.62 -21.74
CA CYS A 146 -29.61 9.86 -21.28
C CYS A 146 -29.50 8.42 -21.79
N LEU A 147 -29.77 7.46 -20.91
CA LEU A 147 -29.82 6.03 -21.22
C LEU A 147 -31.27 5.57 -21.22
N SER A 148 -31.74 4.95 -22.31
CA SER A 148 -33.10 4.39 -22.38
C SER A 148 -33.17 2.95 -21.88
N GLY A 149 -34.39 2.46 -21.61
CA GLY A 149 -34.62 1.05 -21.22
C GLY A 149 -34.13 0.05 -22.27
N ASP A 150 -34.07 0.45 -23.54
CA ASP A 150 -33.50 -0.34 -24.63
C ASP A 150 -31.97 -0.29 -24.72
N PHE A 151 -31.30 0.42 -23.79
CA PHE A 151 -29.86 0.69 -23.78
C PHE A 151 -29.38 1.66 -24.87
N ASN A 152 -30.26 2.55 -25.36
CA ASN A 152 -29.86 3.57 -26.33
C ASN A 152 -29.33 4.82 -25.60
N LEU A 153 -28.23 5.36 -26.10
CA LEU A 153 -27.64 6.61 -25.60
C LEU A 153 -28.10 7.80 -26.45
N LYS A 154 -28.61 8.84 -25.79
CA LYS A 154 -28.92 10.13 -26.41
C LYS A 154 -28.20 11.24 -25.65
N PRO A 155 -27.58 12.23 -26.31
CA PRO A 155 -26.91 13.32 -25.61
C PRO A 155 -27.84 13.97 -24.59
N PHE A 156 -27.36 14.12 -23.35
CA PHE A 156 -28.16 14.68 -22.26
C PHE A 156 -28.48 16.14 -22.54
N LYS A 157 -29.75 16.51 -22.38
CA LYS A 157 -30.24 17.89 -22.45
C LYS A 157 -31.05 18.18 -21.21
N THR A 158 -30.68 19.23 -20.50
CA THR A 158 -31.35 19.67 -19.28
C THR A 158 -32.76 20.15 -19.60
N ALA A 159 -33.77 19.60 -18.91
CA ALA A 159 -35.13 20.14 -18.94
C ALA A 159 -35.27 21.28 -17.92
N PRO A 160 -35.91 22.42 -18.26
CA PRO A 160 -36.11 23.52 -17.31
C PRO A 160 -36.97 23.08 -16.10
N GLY A 161 -36.49 23.36 -14.88
CA GLY A 161 -37.26 23.14 -13.64
C GLY A 161 -37.33 21.69 -13.13
N ASP A 162 -36.46 20.80 -13.62
CA ASP A 162 -36.41 19.41 -13.18
C ASP A 162 -35.61 19.24 -11.87
N ASN A 163 -36.30 19.31 -10.74
CA ASN A 163 -35.74 19.05 -9.39
C ASN A 163 -35.93 17.59 -8.96
N GLN A 164 -36.08 16.64 -9.90
CA GLN A 164 -36.34 15.23 -9.60
C GLN A 164 -35.05 14.40 -9.50
N ASN A 165 -35.17 13.20 -8.94
CA ASN A 165 -34.04 12.28 -8.76
C ASN A 165 -33.58 11.70 -10.11
N TYR A 166 -32.27 11.75 -10.34
CA TYR A 166 -31.56 11.13 -11.45
C TYR A 166 -30.77 9.91 -10.97
N LEU A 167 -30.69 8.88 -11.82
CA LEU A 167 -29.72 7.80 -11.64
C LEU A 167 -28.55 8.03 -12.58
N LEU A 168 -27.35 8.16 -12.04
CA LEU A 168 -26.12 8.38 -12.78
C LEU A 168 -25.23 7.14 -12.79
N PHE A 169 -24.95 6.64 -13.98
CA PHE A 169 -23.94 5.59 -14.23
C PHE A 169 -22.57 6.19 -14.54
N ILE A 170 -21.51 5.67 -13.89
CA ILE A 170 -20.12 6.09 -14.12
C ILE A 170 -19.23 4.85 -14.28
N HIS A 171 -18.70 4.63 -15.49
CA HIS A 171 -17.87 3.46 -15.78
C HIS A 171 -16.42 3.60 -15.29
N GLY A 172 -15.67 2.49 -15.36
CA GLY A 172 -14.28 2.38 -14.95
C GLY A 172 -13.24 2.69 -16.04
N THR A 173 -11.98 2.49 -15.68
CA THR A 173 -10.81 2.66 -16.56
C THR A 173 -10.91 1.79 -17.81
N ALA A 174 -10.56 2.34 -18.97
CA ALA A 174 -10.58 1.63 -20.25
C ALA A 174 -11.93 0.97 -20.58
N SER A 175 -13.04 1.57 -20.16
CA SER A 175 -14.39 1.01 -20.32
C SER A 175 -15.35 2.00 -20.99
N SER A 176 -16.62 1.60 -21.08
CA SER A 176 -17.75 2.41 -21.52
C SER A 176 -19.01 2.04 -20.76
N THR A 177 -20.07 2.82 -20.93
CA THR A 177 -21.41 2.50 -20.41
C THR A 177 -21.85 1.09 -20.82
N ALA A 178 -21.70 0.75 -22.11
CA ALA A 178 -22.05 -0.57 -22.62
C ALA A 178 -21.16 -1.67 -22.04
N GLY A 179 -19.84 -1.43 -21.99
CA GLY A 179 -18.89 -2.40 -21.45
C GLY A 179 -19.13 -2.73 -19.97
N SER A 180 -19.56 -1.75 -19.18
CA SER A 180 -19.76 -1.94 -17.73
C SER A 180 -21.18 -2.41 -17.37
N PHE A 181 -22.21 -1.80 -17.97
CA PHE A 181 -23.58 -1.89 -17.44
C PHE A 181 -24.57 -2.65 -18.34
N SER A 182 -24.20 -3.02 -19.57
CA SER A 182 -25.14 -3.68 -20.53
C SER A 182 -25.72 -4.99 -20.01
N HIS A 183 -24.95 -5.74 -19.20
CA HIS A 183 -25.39 -7.00 -18.62
C HIS A 183 -26.56 -6.83 -17.64
N LEU A 184 -26.76 -5.64 -17.05
CA LEU A 184 -27.94 -5.37 -16.22
C LEU A 184 -29.23 -5.53 -17.02
N LYS A 185 -29.24 -5.16 -18.31
CA LYS A 185 -30.43 -5.31 -19.18
C LYS A 185 -30.84 -6.77 -19.38
N GLY A 186 -29.88 -7.69 -19.48
CA GLY A 186 -30.14 -9.12 -19.72
C GLY A 186 -30.51 -9.91 -18.45
N SER A 187 -30.82 -9.23 -17.35
CA SER A 187 -30.93 -9.80 -16.01
C SER A 187 -32.38 -10.03 -15.58
N ASP A 188 -33.16 -10.70 -16.42
CA ASP A 188 -34.61 -10.90 -16.19
C ASP A 188 -34.91 -11.57 -14.84
N GLN A 189 -33.99 -12.39 -14.33
CA GLN A 189 -34.14 -13.10 -13.05
C GLN A 189 -33.98 -12.22 -11.80
N THR A 190 -33.31 -11.07 -11.90
CA THR A 190 -33.14 -10.15 -10.76
C THR A 190 -34.12 -8.98 -10.81
N GLY A 191 -34.75 -8.72 -11.96
CA GLY A 191 -35.72 -7.63 -12.13
C GLY A 191 -35.11 -6.22 -12.03
N ILE A 192 -33.78 -6.11 -11.92
CA ILE A 192 -33.09 -4.85 -11.63
C ILE A 192 -33.28 -3.79 -12.71
N TRP A 193 -33.22 -4.19 -13.98
CA TRP A 193 -33.28 -3.24 -15.09
C TRP A 193 -34.66 -2.61 -15.25
N PRO A 194 -35.78 -3.37 -15.28
CA PRO A 194 -37.12 -2.78 -15.18
C PRO A 194 -37.28 -1.86 -13.97
N ALA A 195 -36.82 -2.28 -12.78
CA ALA A 195 -36.94 -1.50 -11.55
C ALA A 195 -36.20 -0.15 -11.62
N ILE A 196 -35.06 -0.08 -12.31
CA ILE A 196 -34.33 1.18 -12.55
C ILE A 196 -35.21 2.15 -13.36
N PHE A 197 -35.79 1.70 -14.48
CA PHE A 197 -36.56 2.58 -15.36
C PHE A 197 -37.95 2.93 -14.80
N GLU A 198 -38.51 2.07 -13.96
CA GLU A 198 -39.71 2.39 -13.18
C GLU A 198 -39.44 3.48 -12.14
N LYS A 199 -38.28 3.41 -11.45
CA LYS A 199 -37.91 4.38 -10.41
C LYS A 199 -37.40 5.71 -10.96
N TYR A 200 -36.70 5.71 -12.10
CA TYR A 200 -36.10 6.90 -12.72
C TYR A 200 -36.60 7.10 -14.17
N PRO A 201 -37.92 7.29 -14.39
CA PRO A 201 -38.47 7.42 -15.73
C PRO A 201 -37.85 8.62 -16.45
N GLU A 202 -37.24 8.34 -17.62
CA GLU A 202 -36.52 9.32 -18.45
C GLU A 202 -35.33 10.03 -17.78
N ARG A 203 -34.94 9.62 -16.57
CA ARG A 203 -33.91 10.27 -15.73
C ARG A 203 -32.72 9.36 -15.40
N VAL A 204 -32.50 8.33 -16.20
CA VAL A 204 -31.27 7.53 -16.16
C VAL A 204 -30.25 8.19 -17.07
N ILE A 205 -29.14 8.64 -16.48
CA ILE A 205 -28.03 9.29 -17.17
C ILE A 205 -26.74 8.51 -16.99
N THR A 206 -25.80 8.69 -17.90
CA THR A 206 -24.50 8.00 -17.87
C THR A 206 -23.40 8.90 -18.41
N LEU A 207 -22.23 8.82 -17.79
CA LEU A 207 -21.04 9.51 -18.26
C LEU A 207 -20.21 8.57 -19.15
N GLN A 208 -19.97 9.00 -20.38
CA GLN A 208 -18.91 8.47 -21.24
C GLN A 208 -17.69 9.37 -21.08
N HIS A 209 -16.58 8.85 -20.57
CA HIS A 209 -15.40 9.69 -20.29
C HIS A 209 -14.06 9.05 -20.64
N LYS A 210 -13.06 9.91 -20.82
CA LYS A 210 -11.65 9.54 -20.87
C LYS A 210 -11.18 9.22 -19.46
N THR A 211 -10.38 8.16 -19.29
CA THR A 211 -10.09 7.59 -17.96
C THR A 211 -8.61 7.42 -17.66
N VAL A 212 -7.75 7.52 -18.67
CA VAL A 212 -6.31 7.37 -18.53
C VAL A 212 -5.63 8.73 -18.42
N SER A 213 -5.84 9.61 -19.40
CA SER A 213 -5.20 10.93 -19.44
C SER A 213 -5.99 12.03 -18.73
N VAL A 214 -7.28 11.84 -18.48
CA VAL A 214 -8.14 12.88 -17.87
C VAL A 214 -8.33 12.64 -16.37
N SER A 215 -8.14 13.68 -15.57
CA SER A 215 -8.32 13.65 -14.10
C SER A 215 -9.77 13.35 -13.70
N PRO A 216 -10.03 12.62 -12.60
CA PRO A 216 -11.38 12.39 -12.11
C PRO A 216 -12.09 13.69 -11.71
N LEU A 217 -11.33 14.72 -11.34
CA LEU A 217 -11.84 16.06 -11.05
C LEU A 217 -12.51 16.67 -12.29
N GLN A 218 -11.84 16.59 -13.44
CA GLN A 218 -12.40 17.04 -14.71
C GLN A 218 -13.67 16.26 -15.07
N ASN A 219 -13.69 14.95 -14.84
CA ASN A 219 -14.89 14.16 -15.11
C ASN A 219 -16.07 14.50 -14.21
N ALA A 220 -15.82 14.90 -12.96
CA ALA A 220 -16.86 15.43 -12.08
C ALA A 220 -17.36 16.80 -12.57
N ILE A 221 -16.46 17.68 -13.02
CA ILE A 221 -16.79 18.97 -13.65
C ILE A 221 -17.67 18.77 -14.89
N ASP A 222 -17.35 17.81 -15.75
CA ASP A 222 -18.12 17.48 -16.96
C ASP A 222 -19.58 17.12 -16.62
N ILE A 223 -19.80 16.45 -15.50
CA ILE A 223 -21.14 16.12 -14.98
C ILE A 223 -21.82 17.38 -14.43
N LEU A 224 -21.16 18.09 -13.50
CA LEU A 224 -21.71 19.27 -12.83
C LEU A 224 -22.12 20.35 -13.82
N THR A 225 -21.35 20.56 -14.88
CA THR A 225 -21.67 21.55 -15.91
C THR A 225 -22.98 21.25 -16.63
N LYS A 226 -23.36 19.97 -16.75
CA LYS A 226 -24.52 19.52 -17.54
C LYS A 226 -25.78 19.28 -16.72
N VAL A 227 -25.67 18.83 -15.47
CA VAL A 227 -26.83 18.58 -14.62
C VAL A 227 -27.60 19.87 -14.31
N PRO A 228 -28.93 19.79 -14.09
CA PRO A 228 -29.71 20.95 -13.66
C PRO A 228 -29.27 21.45 -12.28
N GLN A 229 -29.61 22.71 -11.97
CA GLN A 229 -29.50 23.23 -10.63
C GLN A 229 -30.43 22.45 -9.68
N ASP A 230 -30.00 22.23 -8.44
CA ASP A 230 -30.71 21.48 -7.40
C ASP A 230 -30.99 20.00 -7.75
N ALA A 231 -30.26 19.43 -8.71
CA ALA A 231 -30.37 18.02 -9.08
C ALA A 231 -30.09 17.09 -7.89
N ILE A 232 -30.90 16.04 -7.76
CA ILE A 232 -30.69 14.97 -6.79
C ILE A 232 -30.14 13.75 -7.54
N LEU A 233 -28.97 13.26 -7.15
CA LEU A 233 -28.25 12.17 -7.82
C LEU A 233 -28.21 10.92 -6.93
N ASP A 234 -28.70 9.80 -7.47
CA ASP A 234 -28.29 8.46 -7.05
C ASP A 234 -27.22 7.97 -8.04
N ILE A 235 -26.12 7.41 -7.55
CA ILE A 235 -24.96 7.08 -8.40
C ILE A 235 -24.68 5.58 -8.36
N ILE A 236 -24.49 4.95 -9.52
CA ILE A 236 -23.87 3.63 -9.65
C ILE A 236 -22.56 3.79 -10.39
N SER A 237 -21.46 3.40 -9.74
CA SER A 237 -20.12 3.58 -10.27
C SER A 237 -19.34 2.28 -10.28
N HIS A 238 -18.41 2.16 -11.24
CA HIS A 238 -17.51 1.02 -11.36
C HIS A 238 -16.06 1.46 -11.37
N SER A 239 -15.21 0.72 -10.66
CA SER A 239 -13.76 0.90 -10.66
C SER A 239 -13.39 2.37 -10.40
N ARG A 240 -12.46 2.96 -11.16
CA ARG A 240 -12.05 4.37 -11.09
C ARG A 240 -13.22 5.36 -11.15
N GLY A 241 -14.35 5.01 -11.77
CA GLY A 241 -15.57 5.82 -11.75
C GLY A 241 -16.10 6.08 -10.34
N GLY A 242 -15.79 5.21 -9.38
CA GLY A 242 -16.13 5.42 -7.97
C GLY A 242 -15.39 6.58 -7.33
N ILE A 243 -14.20 6.95 -7.83
CA ILE A 243 -13.45 8.14 -7.41
C ILE A 243 -14.21 9.40 -7.85
N VAL A 244 -14.74 9.41 -9.08
CA VAL A 244 -15.60 10.50 -9.57
C VAL A 244 -16.86 10.61 -8.71
N ALA A 245 -17.47 9.49 -8.32
CA ALA A 245 -18.63 9.48 -7.44
C ALA A 245 -18.33 10.06 -6.04
N ASP A 246 -17.15 9.77 -5.47
CA ASP A 246 -16.69 10.35 -4.21
C ASP A 246 -16.42 11.85 -4.33
N ILE A 247 -15.87 12.32 -5.44
CA ILE A 247 -15.70 13.75 -5.72
C ILE A 247 -17.06 14.45 -5.80
N LEU A 248 -18.03 13.90 -6.54
CA LEU A 248 -19.39 14.44 -6.57
C LEU A 248 -20.05 14.46 -5.18
N SER A 249 -19.75 13.46 -4.35
CA SER A 249 -20.25 13.38 -2.97
C SER A 249 -19.72 14.53 -2.10
N ARG A 250 -18.51 15.04 -2.38
CA ARG A 250 -17.97 16.26 -1.73
C ARG A 250 -18.75 17.52 -2.13
N CYS A 251 -19.32 17.54 -3.33
CA CYS A 251 -20.13 18.64 -3.85
C CYS A 251 -21.59 18.66 -3.35
N ASP A 252 -21.98 17.75 -2.45
CA ASP A 252 -23.33 17.73 -1.89
C ASP A 252 -23.60 18.98 -1.04
N ARG A 253 -24.63 19.74 -1.38
CA ARG A 253 -25.04 20.99 -0.72
C ARG A 253 -25.28 20.87 0.79
N ARG A 254 -25.51 19.65 1.30
CA ARG A 254 -25.79 19.39 2.72
C ARG A 254 -24.52 19.21 3.55
N ASN A 255 -23.36 19.11 2.91
CA ASN A 255 -22.08 18.94 3.59
C ASN A 255 -21.72 20.21 4.37
N SER A 256 -21.00 20.04 5.49
CA SER A 256 -20.46 21.16 6.27
C SER A 256 -19.38 21.94 5.50
N ILE A 257 -18.64 21.24 4.64
CA ILE A 257 -17.67 21.79 3.69
C ILE A 257 -18.17 21.43 2.30
N LEU A 258 -18.61 22.44 1.54
CA LEU A 258 -19.04 22.26 0.16
C LEU A 258 -17.80 22.17 -0.75
N GLY A 259 -17.57 21.01 -1.34
CA GLY A 259 -16.39 20.73 -2.17
C GLY A 259 -15.12 20.54 -1.35
N PHE A 260 -14.09 21.35 -1.64
CA PHE A 260 -12.75 21.25 -1.06
C PHE A 260 -12.35 22.56 -0.37
N SER A 261 -11.73 22.47 0.81
CA SER A 261 -11.29 23.64 1.57
C SER A 261 -10.13 24.37 0.88
N LEU A 262 -9.94 25.66 1.21
CA LEU A 262 -8.79 26.44 0.72
C LEU A 262 -7.46 25.81 1.13
N GLN A 263 -7.40 25.15 2.30
CA GLN A 263 -6.20 24.45 2.74
C GLN A 263 -5.89 23.24 1.83
N GLU A 264 -6.89 22.43 1.49
CA GLU A 264 -6.75 21.31 0.56
C GLU A 264 -6.30 21.79 -0.83
N ILE A 265 -6.90 22.89 -1.34
CA ILE A 265 -6.56 23.46 -2.64
C ILE A 265 -5.11 23.99 -2.65
N ASN A 266 -4.72 24.73 -1.62
CA ASN A 266 -3.36 25.27 -1.52
C ASN A 266 -2.32 24.17 -1.40
N HIS A 267 -2.60 23.12 -0.61
CA HIS A 267 -1.70 21.97 -0.48
C HIS A 267 -1.52 21.26 -1.82
N LEU A 268 -2.61 21.02 -2.55
CA LEU A 268 -2.54 20.43 -3.89
C LEU A 268 -1.80 21.32 -4.87
N ALA A 269 -1.99 22.65 -4.82
CA ALA A 269 -1.35 23.60 -5.73
C ALA A 269 0.18 23.58 -5.65
N GLU A 270 0.75 23.14 -4.53
CA GLU A 270 2.20 23.01 -4.40
C GLU A 270 2.76 21.72 -5.04
N ASP A 271 1.92 20.72 -5.32
CA ASP A 271 2.26 19.46 -6.00
C ASP A 271 1.82 19.48 -7.47
N ASP A 272 0.59 19.91 -7.73
CA ASP A 272 -0.09 19.92 -9.02
C ASP A 272 -1.02 21.15 -9.14
N PRO A 273 -0.49 22.28 -9.66
CA PRO A 273 -1.28 23.50 -9.87
C PRO A 273 -2.48 23.32 -10.80
N GLU A 274 -2.41 22.39 -11.76
CA GLU A 274 -3.48 22.15 -12.72
C GLU A 274 -4.66 21.46 -12.04
N GLU A 275 -4.41 20.41 -11.24
CA GLU A 275 -5.48 19.79 -10.46
C GLU A 275 -6.06 20.72 -9.40
N ALA A 276 -5.24 21.59 -8.78
CA ALA A 276 -5.74 22.61 -7.84
C ALA A 276 -6.70 23.61 -8.50
N GLN A 277 -6.46 23.97 -9.77
CA GLN A 277 -7.39 24.80 -10.54
C GLN A 277 -8.71 24.07 -10.79
N LEU A 278 -8.68 22.77 -11.07
CA LEU A 278 -9.89 21.96 -11.21
C LEU A 278 -10.69 21.93 -9.91
N LEU A 279 -10.04 21.84 -8.74
CA LEU A 279 -10.74 21.92 -7.45
C LEU A 279 -11.47 23.25 -7.27
N GLN A 280 -10.86 24.37 -7.66
CA GLN A 280 -11.52 25.68 -7.60
C GLN A 280 -12.76 25.72 -8.49
N THR A 281 -12.63 25.30 -9.76
CA THR A 281 -13.75 25.22 -10.70
C THR A 281 -14.86 24.31 -10.18
N LEU A 282 -14.50 23.21 -9.53
CA LEU A 282 -15.44 22.27 -8.97
C LEU A 282 -16.19 22.84 -7.76
N ASN A 283 -15.54 23.64 -6.91
CA ASN A 283 -16.20 24.37 -5.82
C ASN A 283 -17.18 25.44 -6.33
N ASP A 284 -16.78 26.18 -7.37
CA ASP A 284 -17.64 27.19 -7.99
C ASP A 284 -18.89 26.53 -8.56
N LEU A 285 -18.72 25.42 -9.31
CA LEU A 285 -19.83 24.63 -9.84
C LEU A 285 -20.67 23.97 -8.75
N ALA A 286 -20.08 23.47 -7.66
CA ALA A 286 -20.83 22.90 -6.55
C ALA A 286 -21.75 23.96 -5.91
N THR A 287 -21.27 25.19 -5.79
CA THR A 287 -22.04 26.32 -5.28
C THR A 287 -23.15 26.73 -6.25
N GLU A 288 -22.85 26.86 -7.54
CA GLU A 288 -23.82 27.21 -8.58
C GLU A 288 -24.91 26.16 -8.72
N LYS A 289 -24.53 24.89 -8.80
CA LYS A 289 -25.43 23.78 -9.11
C LYS A 289 -26.20 23.29 -7.90
N SER A 290 -25.68 23.47 -6.68
CA SER A 290 -26.40 23.13 -5.44
C SER A 290 -26.96 21.70 -5.48
N ILE A 291 -26.15 20.74 -5.96
CA ILE A 291 -26.61 19.36 -6.12
C ILE A 291 -26.74 18.65 -4.78
N GLU A 292 -27.54 17.59 -4.76
CA GLU A 292 -27.61 16.63 -3.67
C GLU A 292 -27.21 15.25 -4.17
N VAL A 293 -26.26 14.59 -3.51
CA VAL A 293 -25.97 13.18 -3.79
C VAL A 293 -26.71 12.36 -2.75
N HIS A 294 -27.79 11.69 -3.12
CA HIS A 294 -28.60 10.99 -2.14
C HIS A 294 -27.95 9.65 -1.72
N LYS A 295 -27.62 8.79 -2.69
CA LYS A 295 -26.88 7.54 -2.43
C LYS A 295 -25.85 7.23 -3.52
N THR A 296 -24.81 6.48 -3.14
CA THR A 296 -23.80 5.96 -4.07
C THR A 296 -23.67 4.45 -3.88
N ILE A 297 -23.79 3.71 -4.98
CA ILE A 297 -23.40 2.30 -5.10
C ILE A 297 -22.05 2.28 -5.80
N ARG A 298 -21.00 1.93 -5.06
CA ARG A 298 -19.63 1.94 -5.54
C ARG A 298 -19.12 0.51 -5.69
N VAL A 299 -18.88 0.10 -6.93
CA VAL A 299 -18.49 -1.28 -7.27
C VAL A 299 -17.02 -1.31 -7.65
N ALA A 300 -16.22 -2.14 -6.99
CA ALA A 300 -14.81 -2.39 -7.35
C ALA A 300 -13.89 -1.15 -7.41
N CYS A 301 -14.24 -0.06 -6.74
CA CYS A 301 -13.47 1.18 -6.81
C CYS A 301 -12.11 1.04 -6.12
N PRO A 302 -10.98 1.43 -6.73
CA PRO A 302 -9.70 1.53 -6.04
C PRO A 302 -9.67 2.78 -5.13
N ALA A 303 -10.50 2.78 -4.08
CA ALA A 303 -10.75 3.97 -3.26
C ALA A 303 -9.58 4.36 -2.36
N MET A 304 -8.63 3.45 -2.08
CA MET A 304 -7.32 3.73 -1.46
C MET A 304 -6.16 3.62 -2.48
N GLY A 305 -6.50 3.55 -3.77
CA GLY A 305 -5.58 3.17 -4.84
C GLY A 305 -5.29 1.67 -4.90
N THR A 306 -4.58 1.22 -5.92
CA THR A 306 -4.15 -0.19 -6.07
C THR A 306 -2.64 -0.30 -6.07
N THR A 307 -2.10 -1.24 -5.29
CA THR A 307 -0.64 -1.46 -5.24
C THR A 307 -0.08 -1.88 -6.59
N LEU A 308 -0.89 -2.47 -7.47
CA LEU A 308 -0.52 -2.80 -8.85
C LEU A 308 0.00 -1.57 -9.61
N LEU A 309 -0.61 -0.41 -9.41
CA LEU A 309 -0.16 0.84 -10.03
C LEU A 309 1.03 1.49 -9.31
N SER A 310 1.24 1.17 -8.02
CA SER A 310 2.34 1.72 -7.22
C SER A 310 3.69 1.10 -7.53
N GLU A 311 3.71 -0.17 -7.94
CA GLU A 311 4.95 -0.91 -8.19
C GLU A 311 5.45 -0.67 -9.62
N ARG A 312 4.59 -0.89 -10.64
CA ARG A 312 4.78 -0.44 -12.04
C ARG A 312 3.48 -0.37 -12.87
N LEU A 313 3.41 0.53 -13.85
CA LEU A 313 2.22 0.69 -14.72
C LEU A 313 1.96 -0.53 -15.62
N ASP A 314 3.00 -1.17 -16.15
CA ASP A 314 2.89 -2.38 -16.98
C ASP A 314 2.24 -3.54 -16.23
N HIS A 315 2.52 -3.69 -14.94
CA HIS A 315 1.92 -4.73 -14.08
C HIS A 315 0.40 -4.60 -14.00
N TYR A 316 -0.07 -3.40 -13.68
CA TYR A 316 -1.50 -3.09 -13.67
C TYR A 316 -2.14 -3.34 -15.03
N LEU A 317 -1.51 -2.90 -16.12
CA LEU A 317 -2.08 -3.06 -17.45
C LEU A 317 -2.10 -4.52 -17.91
N ASN A 318 -1.11 -5.34 -17.53
CA ASN A 318 -1.14 -6.78 -17.76
C ASN A 318 -2.28 -7.47 -16.98
N ALA A 319 -2.49 -7.08 -15.72
CA ALA A 319 -3.63 -7.57 -14.94
C ALA A 319 -4.96 -7.16 -15.58
N LEU A 320 -5.06 -5.90 -16.04
CA LEU A 320 -6.23 -5.38 -16.76
C LEU A 320 -6.50 -6.13 -18.06
N LEU A 321 -5.48 -6.31 -18.91
CA LEU A 321 -5.57 -7.04 -20.17
C LEU A 321 -6.10 -8.46 -19.97
N ARG A 322 -5.60 -9.15 -18.94
CA ARG A 322 -6.03 -10.50 -18.59
C ARG A 322 -7.47 -10.55 -18.12
N ALA A 323 -7.85 -9.64 -17.23
CA ALA A 323 -9.20 -9.57 -16.71
C ALA A 323 -10.22 -9.22 -17.81
N ILE A 324 -9.88 -8.34 -18.76
CA ILE A 324 -10.67 -8.10 -19.99
C ILE A 324 -10.79 -9.39 -20.78
N GLY A 325 -9.67 -10.07 -20.98
CA GLY A 325 -9.64 -11.29 -21.77
C GLY A 325 -10.51 -12.43 -21.22
N LEU A 326 -10.60 -12.56 -19.89
CA LEU A 326 -11.51 -13.51 -19.24
C LEU A 326 -12.98 -13.14 -19.45
N ALA A 327 -13.32 -11.85 -19.35
CA ALA A 327 -14.70 -11.39 -19.36
C ALA A 327 -15.33 -11.41 -20.76
N ILE A 328 -14.59 -10.96 -21.77
CA ILE A 328 -15.12 -10.69 -23.12
C ILE A 328 -14.34 -11.38 -24.26
N GLY A 329 -13.39 -12.26 -23.93
CA GLY A 329 -12.60 -13.03 -24.89
C GLY A 329 -11.39 -12.29 -25.47
N TRP A 330 -10.55 -13.03 -26.21
CA TRP A 330 -9.23 -12.57 -26.68
C TRP A 330 -9.16 -12.25 -28.19
N GLU A 331 -9.85 -13.04 -29.01
CA GLU A 331 -9.76 -12.94 -30.47
C GLU A 331 -10.79 -11.95 -31.03
N GLY A 332 -10.33 -10.96 -31.80
CA GLY A 332 -11.18 -9.96 -32.46
C GLY A 332 -11.74 -8.84 -31.57
N ASN A 333 -11.47 -8.86 -30.26
CA ASN A 333 -11.97 -7.83 -29.34
C ASN A 333 -11.14 -6.53 -29.45
N ARG A 334 -11.77 -5.45 -29.93
CA ARG A 334 -11.10 -4.15 -30.12
C ARG A 334 -10.50 -3.56 -28.85
N LEU A 335 -11.16 -3.72 -27.70
CA LEU A 335 -10.66 -3.18 -26.43
C LEU A 335 -9.42 -3.95 -25.96
N TYR A 336 -9.45 -5.27 -26.08
CA TYR A 336 -8.30 -6.12 -25.77
C TYR A 336 -7.06 -5.69 -26.58
N GLN A 337 -7.21 -5.53 -27.90
CA GLN A 337 -6.12 -5.08 -28.77
C GLN A 337 -5.62 -3.67 -28.45
N LEU A 338 -6.53 -2.77 -28.05
CA LEU A 338 -6.16 -1.41 -27.67
C LEU A 338 -5.34 -1.39 -26.37
N VAL A 339 -5.73 -2.16 -25.35
CA VAL A 339 -4.97 -2.30 -24.10
C VAL A 339 -3.63 -3.00 -24.35
N ARG A 340 -3.60 -4.03 -25.20
CA ARG A 340 -2.38 -4.71 -25.64
C ARG A 340 -1.36 -3.72 -26.24
N SER A 341 -1.80 -2.92 -27.22
CA SER A 341 -0.97 -1.87 -27.83
C SER A 341 -0.53 -0.81 -26.82
N PHE A 342 -1.39 -0.45 -25.88
CA PHE A 342 -1.07 0.54 -24.85
C PHE A 342 0.02 0.05 -23.89
N ILE A 343 0.00 -1.23 -23.49
CA ILE A 343 1.09 -1.83 -22.68
C ILE A 343 2.41 -1.74 -23.43
N MET A 344 2.42 -2.10 -24.71
CA MET A 344 3.62 -2.04 -25.55
C MET A 344 4.20 -0.62 -25.62
N ASP A 345 3.34 0.39 -25.83
CA ASP A 345 3.74 1.79 -25.86
C ASP A 345 4.30 2.24 -24.50
N VAL A 346 3.64 1.87 -23.39
CA VAL A 346 4.06 2.18 -22.02
C VAL A 346 5.43 1.56 -21.69
N VAL A 347 5.63 0.29 -22.04
CA VAL A 347 6.89 -0.42 -21.79
C VAL A 347 8.02 0.21 -22.60
N LYS A 348 7.83 0.45 -23.91
CA LYS A 348 8.88 1.03 -24.77
C LYS A 348 9.19 2.49 -24.41
N SER A 349 8.19 3.27 -24.01
CA SER A 349 8.39 4.67 -23.61
C SER A 349 8.83 4.86 -22.15
N ARG A 350 8.80 3.78 -21.36
CA ARG A 350 9.00 3.80 -19.90
C ARG A 350 8.04 4.76 -19.17
N ALA A 351 6.79 4.81 -19.62
CA ALA A 351 5.77 5.67 -19.01
C ALA A 351 5.44 5.20 -17.59
N THR A 352 5.11 6.15 -16.71
CA THR A 352 4.65 5.88 -15.34
C THR A 352 3.24 6.44 -15.15
N ALA A 353 2.48 5.90 -14.21
CA ALA A 353 1.11 6.37 -13.95
C ALA A 353 1.05 7.86 -13.53
N GLY A 354 2.13 8.40 -12.94
CA GLY A 354 2.18 9.77 -12.43
C GLY A 354 1.99 10.87 -13.48
N VAL A 355 2.26 10.57 -14.74
CA VAL A 355 2.07 11.52 -15.87
C VAL A 355 0.71 11.35 -16.57
N MET A 356 -0.16 10.51 -16.04
CA MET A 356 -1.49 10.21 -16.59
C MET A 356 -2.52 10.45 -15.48
N PRO A 357 -3.08 11.68 -15.35
CA PRO A 357 -3.91 12.07 -14.20
C PRO A 357 -5.04 11.08 -13.87
N GLY A 358 -5.66 10.48 -14.90
CA GLY A 358 -6.72 9.48 -14.72
C GLY A 358 -6.24 8.19 -14.05
N LEU A 359 -5.01 7.74 -14.35
CA LEU A 359 -4.37 6.60 -13.69
C LEU A 359 -3.69 6.98 -12.37
N ASN A 360 -3.06 8.16 -12.30
CA ASN A 360 -2.42 8.68 -11.09
C ASN A 360 -3.41 8.77 -9.92
N ALA A 361 -4.67 9.08 -10.22
CA ALA A 361 -5.75 9.06 -9.25
C ALA A 361 -6.00 7.69 -8.59
N MET A 362 -5.47 6.60 -9.13
CA MET A 362 -5.57 5.25 -8.55
C MET A 362 -4.25 4.76 -7.93
N VAL A 363 -3.21 5.59 -7.91
CA VAL A 363 -1.92 5.29 -7.28
C VAL A 363 -2.04 5.55 -5.77
N PRO A 364 -1.81 4.55 -4.90
CA PRO A 364 -1.81 4.76 -3.45
C PRO A 364 -0.87 5.89 -3.03
N GLY A 365 -1.41 6.85 -2.26
CA GLY A 365 -0.65 8.00 -1.77
C GLY A 365 -0.45 9.13 -2.77
N SER A 366 -1.05 9.08 -3.97
CA SER A 366 -1.08 10.23 -4.88
C SER A 366 -1.82 11.42 -4.26
N PRO A 367 -1.54 12.67 -4.70
CA PRO A 367 -2.16 13.86 -4.10
C PRO A 367 -3.69 13.77 -4.01
N LEU A 368 -4.35 13.37 -5.11
CA LEU A 368 -5.81 13.21 -5.13
C LEU A 368 -6.30 12.07 -4.22
N GLN A 369 -5.56 10.96 -4.09
CA GLN A 369 -5.91 9.88 -3.17
C GLN A 369 -5.85 10.32 -1.70
N ASN A 370 -4.84 11.12 -1.33
CA ASN A 370 -4.72 11.67 0.02
C ASN A 370 -5.89 12.62 0.34
N LEU A 371 -6.28 13.46 -0.62
CA LEU A 371 -7.43 14.36 -0.48
C LEU A 371 -8.75 13.60 -0.28
N ILE A 372 -8.99 12.58 -1.10
CA ILE A 372 -10.23 11.79 -1.04
C ILE A 372 -10.31 10.95 0.23
N ASN A 373 -9.17 10.47 0.75
CA ASN A 373 -9.13 9.65 1.96
C ASN A 373 -8.92 10.44 3.25
N ASN A 374 -8.98 11.77 3.21
CA ASN A 374 -8.79 12.64 4.36
C ASN A 374 -9.73 12.25 5.52
N PRO A 375 -9.20 11.81 6.68
CA PRO A 375 -10.01 11.31 7.78
C PRO A 375 -10.80 12.40 8.51
N SER A 376 -10.46 13.68 8.29
CA SER A 376 -11.11 14.83 8.93
C SER A 376 -12.36 15.29 8.18
N ILE A 377 -12.60 14.78 6.97
CA ILE A 377 -13.71 15.19 6.12
C ILE A 377 -14.74 14.05 6.05
N SER A 378 -16.00 14.40 6.29
CA SER A 378 -17.13 13.49 6.08
C SER A 378 -18.22 14.17 5.27
N VAL A 379 -19.02 13.37 4.58
CA VAL A 379 -20.11 13.82 3.71
C VAL A 379 -21.43 13.14 4.07
N LYS A 380 -22.54 13.77 3.69
CA LYS A 380 -23.90 13.39 4.11
C LYS A 380 -24.47 12.17 3.36
N ASN A 381 -24.03 11.93 2.12
CA ASN A 381 -24.65 10.92 1.28
C ASN A 381 -24.44 9.49 1.78
N ARG A 382 -25.36 8.58 1.45
CA ARG A 382 -25.24 7.16 1.80
C ARG A 382 -24.29 6.44 0.84
N LEU A 383 -23.53 5.48 1.36
CA LEU A 383 -22.63 4.65 0.55
C LEU A 383 -22.92 3.17 0.75
N ALA A 384 -23.08 2.46 -0.37
CA ALA A 384 -23.03 1.01 -0.46
C ALA A 384 -21.82 0.62 -1.32
N VAL A 385 -20.92 -0.19 -0.77
CA VAL A 385 -19.74 -0.71 -1.46
C VAL A 385 -20.00 -2.16 -1.82
N ILE A 386 -19.78 -2.49 -3.09
CA ILE A 386 -19.70 -3.87 -3.56
C ILE A 386 -18.22 -4.14 -3.85
N GLU A 387 -17.61 -4.94 -2.99
CA GLU A 387 -16.22 -5.36 -3.11
C GLU A 387 -16.14 -6.80 -3.60
N GLY A 388 -15.04 -7.18 -4.23
CA GLY A 388 -14.85 -8.53 -4.74
C GLY A 388 -13.61 -9.20 -4.18
N ASN A 389 -13.73 -10.51 -4.01
CA ASN A 389 -12.61 -11.41 -3.80
C ASN A 389 -12.77 -12.58 -4.77
N ALA A 390 -11.93 -12.61 -5.80
CA ALA A 390 -11.92 -13.67 -6.79
C ALA A 390 -11.32 -14.95 -6.18
N GLU A 391 -12.06 -16.05 -6.26
CA GLU A 391 -11.55 -17.37 -5.87
C GLU A 391 -10.95 -18.07 -7.09
N PHE A 392 -9.81 -18.74 -6.91
CA PHE A 392 -9.24 -19.62 -7.93
C PHE A 392 -10.06 -20.93 -8.00
N GLY A 393 -11.21 -20.88 -8.69
CA GLY A 393 -12.05 -22.04 -8.99
C GLY A 393 -11.59 -22.81 -10.24
N GLY A 394 -12.24 -23.94 -10.54
CA GLY A 394 -11.92 -24.81 -11.69
C GLY A 394 -12.06 -24.16 -13.08
N SER A 395 -12.64 -22.96 -13.16
CA SER A 395 -12.81 -22.14 -14.37
C SER A 395 -11.72 -21.08 -14.57
N VAL A 396 -10.89 -20.79 -13.56
CA VAL A 396 -9.82 -19.79 -13.67
C VAL A 396 -8.65 -20.38 -14.46
N LYS A 397 -8.25 -19.68 -15.52
CA LYS A 397 -7.13 -20.12 -16.37
C LYS A 397 -5.82 -20.14 -15.58
N HIS A 398 -5.15 -21.30 -15.62
CA HIS A 398 -3.96 -21.63 -14.84
C HIS A 398 -2.80 -20.63 -14.99
N SER A 399 -2.62 -20.04 -16.18
CA SER A 399 -1.58 -19.03 -16.43
C SER A 399 -1.75 -17.76 -15.59
N ILE A 400 -2.99 -17.44 -15.23
CA ILE A 400 -3.32 -16.22 -14.49
C ILE A 400 -2.89 -16.37 -13.04
N ALA A 401 -3.23 -17.50 -12.42
CA ALA A 401 -2.78 -17.80 -11.06
C ALA A 401 -1.25 -17.77 -11.00
N VAL A 402 -0.56 -18.49 -11.89
CA VAL A 402 0.91 -18.57 -11.88
C VAL A 402 1.59 -17.21 -12.10
N VAL A 403 1.16 -16.43 -13.10
CA VAL A 403 1.78 -15.12 -13.40
C VAL A 403 1.46 -14.09 -12.32
N LEU A 404 0.22 -14.02 -11.82
CA LEU A 404 -0.14 -13.10 -10.74
C LEU A 404 0.54 -13.48 -9.42
N THR A 405 0.70 -14.76 -9.11
CA THR A 405 1.43 -15.22 -7.91
C THR A 405 2.90 -14.80 -7.96
N ASN A 406 3.55 -14.97 -9.12
CA ASN A 406 4.98 -14.65 -9.27
C ASN A 406 5.21 -13.13 -9.31
N LEU A 407 4.24 -12.35 -9.81
CA LEU A 407 4.31 -10.89 -9.82
C LEU A 407 3.91 -10.28 -8.46
N PHE A 408 3.03 -10.91 -7.69
CA PHE A 408 2.40 -10.31 -6.49
C PHE A 408 2.24 -11.32 -5.34
N TYR A 409 2.67 -10.93 -4.14
CA TYR A 409 2.36 -11.67 -2.90
C TYR A 409 0.84 -11.62 -2.65
N PHE A 410 0.20 -12.77 -2.45
CA PHE A 410 -1.26 -12.91 -2.41
C PHE A 410 -1.94 -12.15 -1.25
N GLU A 411 -2.77 -11.16 -1.60
CA GLU A 411 -3.85 -10.61 -0.77
C GLU A 411 -5.20 -10.78 -1.50
N ALA A 412 -6.33 -10.76 -0.79
CA ALA A 412 -7.67 -10.84 -1.41
C ALA A 412 -7.90 -9.69 -2.42
N ASN A 413 -8.34 -10.02 -3.64
CA ASN A 413 -8.50 -9.07 -4.75
C ASN A 413 -9.47 -9.60 -5.83
N ASP A 414 -9.88 -8.75 -6.77
CA ASP A 414 -10.75 -9.12 -7.91
C ASP A 414 -10.00 -9.25 -9.25
N PHE A 415 -8.70 -9.58 -9.19
CA PHE A 415 -7.67 -9.55 -10.24
C PHE A 415 -7.12 -8.17 -10.61
N VAL A 416 -7.75 -7.06 -10.20
CA VAL A 416 -7.29 -5.70 -10.55
C VAL A 416 -7.15 -4.80 -9.32
N VAL A 417 -8.06 -4.92 -8.36
CA VAL A 417 -8.09 -4.08 -7.16
C VAL A 417 -8.12 -4.97 -5.93
N GLN A 418 -7.32 -4.63 -4.91
CA GLN A 418 -7.33 -5.34 -3.63
C GLN A 418 -8.68 -5.11 -2.94
N THR A 419 -9.29 -6.16 -2.40
CA THR A 419 -10.60 -6.10 -1.73
C THR A 419 -10.60 -5.02 -0.64
N ALA A 420 -9.55 -4.98 0.16
CA ALA A 420 -9.42 -3.98 1.22
C ALA A 420 -9.43 -2.53 0.69
N SER A 421 -8.84 -2.26 -0.48
CA SER A 421 -8.80 -0.92 -1.08
C SER A 421 -10.21 -0.40 -1.42
N MET A 422 -11.15 -1.30 -1.73
CA MET A 422 -12.49 -0.93 -2.18
C MET A 422 -13.38 -0.29 -1.12
N ARG A 423 -13.06 -0.50 0.16
CA ARG A 423 -13.86 -0.02 1.31
C ARG A 423 -13.65 1.45 1.64
N TYR A 424 -12.56 2.06 1.19
CA TYR A 424 -12.09 3.38 1.64
C TYR A 424 -12.75 4.56 0.89
N GLY A 425 -12.05 5.67 0.64
CA GLY A 425 -12.59 6.89 0.06
C GLY A 425 -13.17 7.86 1.10
N VAL A 426 -14.01 8.80 0.66
CA VAL A 426 -14.55 9.86 1.54
C VAL A 426 -15.43 9.25 2.63
N ILE A 427 -15.31 9.71 3.88
CA ILE A 427 -16.11 9.20 5.00
C ILE A 427 -17.58 9.60 4.83
N ARG A 428 -18.50 8.67 5.08
CA ARG A 428 -19.93 9.00 5.20
C ARG A 428 -20.31 9.14 6.66
N GLU A 429 -21.02 10.22 7.01
CA GLU A 429 -21.52 10.46 8.37
C GLU A 429 -22.48 9.39 8.90
N THR A 430 -23.06 8.59 7.99
CA THR A 430 -23.97 7.49 8.34
C THR A 430 -23.29 6.13 8.33
N GLY A 431 -22.00 6.04 7.99
CA GLY A 431 -21.29 4.79 7.82
C GLY A 431 -21.39 4.24 6.40
N THR A 432 -20.74 3.10 6.16
CA THR A 432 -20.64 2.44 4.86
C THR A 432 -21.27 1.06 4.94
N ASN A 433 -22.16 0.74 4.02
CA ASN A 433 -22.67 -0.63 3.88
C ASN A 433 -21.76 -1.39 2.92
N VAL A 434 -21.24 -2.55 3.31
CA VAL A 434 -20.31 -3.35 2.49
C VAL A 434 -20.92 -4.71 2.17
N PHE A 435 -20.91 -5.06 0.88
CA PHE A 435 -21.24 -6.40 0.38
C PHE A 435 -20.00 -6.99 -0.28
N LEU A 436 -19.62 -8.20 0.16
CA LEU A 436 -18.53 -8.96 -0.43
C LEU A 436 -19.07 -9.92 -1.49
N SER A 437 -18.84 -9.61 -2.77
CA SER A 437 -18.97 -10.56 -3.87
C SER A 437 -17.83 -11.57 -3.77
N LYS A 438 -18.17 -12.82 -3.48
CA LYS A 438 -17.21 -13.92 -3.42
C LYS A 438 -17.85 -15.18 -3.96
N ASP A 439 -17.52 -15.49 -5.21
CA ASP A 439 -17.92 -16.70 -5.91
C ASP A 439 -16.92 -16.99 -7.04
N GLU A 440 -17.08 -18.13 -7.71
CA GLU A 440 -16.23 -18.58 -8.82
C GLU A 440 -16.27 -17.66 -10.06
N ASP A 441 -17.32 -16.84 -10.17
CA ASP A 441 -17.51 -15.91 -11.29
C ASP A 441 -17.02 -14.48 -10.97
N THR A 442 -16.64 -14.21 -9.71
CA THR A 442 -16.26 -12.89 -9.24
C THR A 442 -14.95 -12.46 -9.91
N SER A 443 -15.02 -11.37 -10.67
CA SER A 443 -13.88 -10.72 -11.28
C SER A 443 -14.17 -9.22 -11.46
N HIS A 444 -13.12 -8.44 -11.71
CA HIS A 444 -13.23 -6.99 -11.87
C HIS A 444 -14.31 -6.54 -12.89
N PHE A 445 -14.57 -7.35 -13.91
CA PHE A 445 -15.48 -7.02 -15.02
C PHE A 445 -16.86 -7.69 -14.95
N ASN A 446 -17.07 -8.61 -14.00
CA ASN A 446 -18.29 -9.42 -13.97
C ASN A 446 -19.35 -8.96 -12.96
N TYR A 447 -19.09 -7.96 -12.12
CA TYR A 447 -20.04 -7.54 -11.06
C TYR A 447 -21.45 -7.22 -11.57
N PHE A 448 -21.60 -6.60 -12.74
CA PHE A 448 -22.91 -6.27 -13.31
C PHE A 448 -23.55 -7.43 -14.08
N ARG A 449 -22.85 -8.56 -14.21
CA ARG A 449 -23.34 -9.83 -14.77
C ARG A 449 -23.65 -10.84 -13.67
N ASN A 450 -22.90 -10.82 -12.56
CA ASN A 450 -23.02 -11.79 -11.48
C ASN A 450 -24.30 -11.55 -10.69
N LYS A 451 -25.04 -12.64 -10.44
CA LYS A 451 -26.33 -12.57 -9.76
C LYS A 451 -26.20 -11.99 -8.35
N ASN A 452 -25.18 -12.38 -7.60
CA ASN A 452 -24.97 -11.92 -6.22
C ASN A 452 -24.87 -10.39 -6.12
N SER A 453 -24.08 -9.78 -6.99
CA SER A 453 -23.81 -8.35 -7.07
C SER A 453 -25.03 -7.62 -7.63
N GLN A 454 -25.73 -8.19 -8.61
CA GLN A 454 -27.01 -7.65 -9.07
C GLN A 454 -28.09 -7.62 -7.98
N TYR A 455 -28.22 -8.68 -7.18
CA TYR A 455 -29.14 -8.68 -6.03
C TYR A 455 -28.77 -7.60 -5.02
N ALA A 456 -27.47 -7.44 -4.72
CA ALA A 456 -26.99 -6.38 -3.83
C ALA A 456 -27.31 -4.98 -4.38
N ILE A 457 -27.10 -4.72 -5.68
CA ILE A 457 -27.46 -3.44 -6.31
C ILE A 457 -28.98 -3.23 -6.24
N HIS A 458 -29.77 -4.26 -6.55
CA HIS A 458 -31.23 -4.19 -6.54
C HIS A 458 -31.77 -3.88 -5.12
N GLU A 459 -31.22 -4.50 -4.08
CA GLU A 459 -31.58 -4.22 -2.69
C GLU A 459 -31.35 -2.74 -2.34
N VAL A 460 -30.19 -2.18 -2.69
CA VAL A 460 -29.86 -0.77 -2.41
C VAL A 460 -30.75 0.20 -3.20
N LEU A 461 -31.10 -0.16 -4.44
CA LEU A 461 -31.96 0.65 -5.29
C LEU A 461 -33.41 0.67 -4.78
N THR A 462 -33.94 -0.48 -4.37
CA THR A 462 -35.35 -0.63 -3.95
C THR A 462 -35.61 -0.27 -2.49
N GLN A 463 -34.58 -0.18 -1.65
CA GLN A 463 -34.73 0.24 -0.25
C GLN A 463 -35.29 1.67 -0.14
N ASN A 464 -36.41 1.79 0.58
CA ASN A 464 -37.09 3.04 0.89
C ASN A 464 -36.99 3.33 2.41
N GLY A 465 -36.02 4.14 2.82
CA GLY A 465 -35.83 4.56 4.22
C GLY A 465 -35.18 3.50 5.13
N GLY A 466 -34.42 3.95 6.14
CA GLY A 466 -33.67 3.09 7.08
C GLY A 466 -32.26 2.70 6.62
N ASN A 467 -31.36 2.38 7.56
CA ASN A 467 -29.96 2.01 7.28
C ASN A 467 -29.71 0.51 7.11
N SER A 468 -30.67 -0.35 7.46
CA SER A 468 -30.45 -1.81 7.47
C SER A 468 -30.67 -2.39 6.08
N LEU A 469 -29.57 -2.71 5.41
CA LEU A 469 -29.51 -3.57 4.23
C LEU A 469 -29.19 -4.99 4.73
N SER A 470 -30.09 -5.93 4.48
CA SER A 470 -30.02 -7.29 5.00
C SER A 470 -28.81 -8.08 4.51
N SER A 471 -28.38 -7.85 3.26
CA SER A 471 -27.22 -8.54 2.67
C SER A 471 -25.89 -7.84 2.95
N PHE A 472 -25.90 -6.65 3.57
CA PHE A 472 -24.70 -5.84 3.75
C PHE A 472 -24.25 -5.81 5.21
N THR A 473 -22.93 -5.79 5.39
CA THR A 473 -22.33 -5.45 6.68
C THR A 473 -22.26 -3.94 6.81
N HIS A 474 -22.92 -3.38 7.82
CA HIS A 474 -22.79 -1.95 8.13
C HIS A 474 -21.50 -1.68 8.90
N LEU A 475 -20.70 -0.74 8.41
CA LEU A 475 -19.51 -0.22 9.07
C LEU A 475 -19.80 1.22 9.52
N ALA A 476 -19.72 1.52 10.81
CA ALA A 476 -20.11 2.84 11.29
C ALA A 476 -19.20 3.99 10.78
N PRO A 477 -19.69 5.24 10.81
CA PRO A 477 -18.99 6.44 10.32
C PRO A 477 -17.67 6.65 11.07
N ALA A 478 -16.54 6.32 10.44
CA ALA A 478 -15.14 6.62 10.83
C ALA A 478 -14.66 6.35 12.27
N GLY A 479 -15.53 6.10 13.25
CA GLY A 479 -15.22 5.41 14.49
C GLY A 479 -14.95 3.93 14.24
N GLU A 480 -15.40 3.36 13.11
CA GLU A 480 -15.29 1.93 12.80
C GLU A 480 -14.59 1.63 11.46
N ARG A 481 -13.69 2.52 10.99
CA ARG A 481 -12.59 1.99 10.17
C ARG A 481 -11.82 1.07 11.11
N GLY A 482 -11.59 -0.20 10.80
CA GLY A 482 -10.88 -1.17 11.66
C GLY A 482 -9.43 -0.82 12.02
N ILE A 483 -9.04 0.43 11.78
CA ILE A 483 -7.83 1.05 12.25
C ILE A 483 -8.17 2.14 13.32
N ALA A 484 -9.31 2.84 13.19
CA ALA A 484 -9.75 3.97 14.03
C ALA A 484 -10.44 3.64 15.37
N LEU A 485 -11.06 2.47 15.53
CA LEU A 485 -11.49 2.01 16.87
C LEU A 485 -10.29 1.76 17.80
N ASP A 486 -9.13 1.47 17.20
CA ASP A 486 -7.83 1.45 17.85
C ASP A 486 -7.20 2.86 18.01
N PHE A 487 -7.71 3.88 17.29
CA PHE A 487 -7.10 5.22 17.22
C PHE A 487 -7.80 6.29 18.06
N ILE A 488 -9.07 6.12 18.41
CA ILE A 488 -9.77 6.98 19.38
C ILE A 488 -9.55 6.49 20.83
N LYS A 489 -9.04 5.26 20.99
CA LYS A 489 -8.60 4.69 22.28
C LYS A 489 -7.20 4.10 22.20
N LEU A 490 -6.23 4.86 21.67
CA LEU A 490 -4.84 4.56 22.03
C LEU A 490 -4.66 4.56 23.54
N GLY A 491 -5.51 5.28 24.29
CA GLY A 491 -5.50 5.28 25.74
C GLY A 491 -4.21 5.88 26.31
N GLU A 492 -4.22 6.16 27.60
CA GLU A 492 -3.02 6.52 28.32
C GLU A 492 -2.84 5.53 29.45
N GLU A 493 -1.62 5.04 29.60
CA GLU A 493 -1.20 4.38 30.81
C GLU A 493 -0.15 5.25 31.50
N LYS A 494 -0.45 5.64 32.74
CA LYS A 494 0.31 6.61 33.56
C LYS A 494 0.71 6.04 34.92
N ARG A 495 0.47 4.74 35.17
CA ARG A 495 0.73 4.13 36.47
C ARG A 495 2.16 4.32 36.94
N ASN A 496 2.29 4.93 38.10
CA ASN A 496 3.54 5.15 38.81
C ASN A 496 3.38 4.93 40.34
N ASN A 497 2.29 4.28 40.76
CA ASN A 497 1.96 4.12 42.17
C ASN A 497 2.69 2.91 42.76
N ILE A 498 3.61 3.19 43.70
CA ILE A 498 4.37 2.16 44.43
C ILE A 498 3.86 2.14 45.88
N SER A 499 3.31 1.01 46.29
CA SER A 499 2.84 0.81 47.67
C SER A 499 3.99 0.45 48.62
N GLY A 500 5.08 -0.13 48.09
CA GLY A 500 6.19 -0.66 48.87
C GLY A 500 5.90 -2.01 49.53
N SER A 501 4.71 -2.57 49.32
CA SER A 501 4.28 -3.85 49.90
C SER A 501 4.50 -5.06 49.00
N ARG A 502 4.82 -4.82 47.71
CA ARG A 502 5.03 -5.85 46.69
C ARG A 502 6.31 -5.57 45.90
N PRO A 503 6.89 -6.58 45.22
CA PRO A 503 7.99 -6.34 44.29
C PRO A 503 7.58 -5.34 43.21
N ILE A 504 8.53 -4.50 42.81
CA ILE A 504 8.31 -3.41 41.88
C ILE A 504 8.65 -3.88 40.46
N VAL A 505 7.81 -3.53 39.48
CA VAL A 505 8.08 -3.76 38.06
C VAL A 505 8.07 -2.43 37.29
N ILE A 506 9.18 -2.15 36.61
CA ILE A 506 9.33 -0.99 35.72
C ILE A 506 9.13 -1.47 34.29
N LEU A 507 8.12 -0.91 33.60
CA LEU A 507 7.86 -1.17 32.19
C LEU A 507 8.41 -0.04 31.31
N VAL A 508 9.41 -0.35 30.50
CA VAL A 508 10.05 0.58 29.55
C VAL A 508 9.52 0.29 28.14
N PRO A 509 8.83 1.23 27.48
CA PRO A 509 8.20 1.00 26.18
C PRO A 509 9.21 0.99 25.02
N GLY A 510 8.76 0.56 23.85
CA GLY A 510 9.51 0.64 22.59
C GLY A 510 9.51 2.03 21.95
N ILE A 511 10.16 2.14 20.79
CA ILE A 511 10.15 3.37 19.97
C ILE A 511 8.71 3.76 19.66
N MET A 512 8.40 5.06 19.80
CA MET A 512 7.04 5.60 19.62
C MET A 512 5.99 5.02 20.57
N GLY A 513 6.37 4.28 21.61
CA GLY A 513 5.45 3.70 22.60
C GLY A 513 5.02 4.66 23.71
N SER A 514 5.66 5.84 23.82
CA SER A 514 5.28 6.92 24.74
C SER A 514 4.48 8.00 24.03
N ASN A 515 3.44 8.53 24.67
CA ASN A 515 2.76 9.73 24.21
C ASN A 515 3.67 10.95 24.43
N LEU A 516 3.76 11.85 23.45
CA LEU A 516 4.51 13.10 23.52
C LEU A 516 3.56 14.30 23.51
N SER A 517 3.75 15.21 24.45
CA SER A 517 2.95 16.42 24.62
C SER A 517 3.82 17.67 24.50
N VAL A 518 3.23 18.77 24.03
CA VAL A 518 3.84 20.11 24.01
C VAL A 518 2.90 21.07 24.72
N LYS A 519 3.36 21.69 25.82
CA LYS A 519 2.55 22.61 26.65
C LYS A 519 1.22 22.00 27.13
N GLY A 520 1.22 20.69 27.39
CA GLY A 520 0.02 19.94 27.80
C GLY A 520 -0.84 19.41 26.65
N ASP A 521 -0.64 19.89 25.42
CA ASP A 521 -1.32 19.34 24.24
C ASP A 521 -0.62 18.06 23.80
N LYS A 522 -1.36 16.95 23.73
CA LYS A 522 -0.82 15.68 23.23
C LYS A 522 -0.70 15.73 21.71
N ILE A 523 0.52 15.57 21.20
CA ILE A 523 0.83 15.60 19.77
C ILE A 523 1.01 14.18 19.23
N TRP A 524 1.72 13.34 19.98
CA TRP A 524 1.90 11.93 19.66
C TRP A 524 1.26 11.06 20.76
N ALA A 525 0.50 10.01 20.46
CA ALA A 525 0.05 9.56 19.15
C ALA A 525 -1.39 10.03 18.85
N ASP A 526 -1.66 11.35 18.92
CA ASP A 526 -2.98 11.91 18.59
C ASP A 526 -3.08 12.13 17.07
N PHE A 527 -3.74 11.21 16.37
CA PHE A 527 -3.83 11.26 14.92
C PHE A 527 -4.61 12.48 14.38
N GLY A 528 -5.48 13.11 15.16
CA GLY A 528 -6.13 14.37 14.76
C GLY A 528 -5.16 15.54 14.77
N GLU A 529 -4.29 15.61 15.78
CA GLU A 529 -3.20 16.60 15.84
C GLU A 529 -2.09 16.32 14.81
N ILE A 530 -1.82 15.04 14.51
CA ILE A 530 -0.93 14.63 13.40
C ILE A 530 -1.51 15.09 12.06
N GLY A 531 -2.81 14.92 11.82
CA GLY A 531 -3.50 15.41 10.61
C GLY A 531 -3.41 16.92 10.40
N LYS A 532 -3.27 17.69 11.49
CA LYS A 532 -3.01 19.15 11.47
C LYS A 532 -1.55 19.51 11.17
N GLY A 533 -0.67 18.52 11.01
CA GLY A 533 0.74 18.69 10.69
C GLY A 533 1.63 19.05 11.88
N ARG A 534 1.16 18.82 13.12
CA ARG A 534 1.88 19.24 14.33
C ARG A 534 3.16 18.45 14.60
N ILE A 535 3.38 17.28 13.98
CA ILE A 535 4.66 16.56 14.07
C ILE A 535 5.81 17.47 13.58
N ARG A 536 5.68 18.05 12.38
CA ARG A 536 6.71 18.93 11.81
C ARG A 536 6.86 20.25 12.57
N LYS A 537 5.74 20.79 13.06
CA LYS A 537 5.69 22.09 13.72
C LYS A 537 6.24 22.04 15.15
N ASP A 538 5.84 21.03 15.92
CA ASP A 538 5.97 21.02 17.38
C ASP A 538 6.90 19.89 17.88
N LEU A 539 7.12 18.83 17.10
CA LEU A 539 7.97 17.70 17.49
C LEU A 539 9.33 17.68 16.78
N THR A 540 9.93 18.82 16.45
CA THR A 540 11.31 18.85 15.91
C THR A 540 12.33 18.35 16.95
N ALA A 541 13.51 17.88 16.49
CA ALA A 541 14.55 17.34 17.39
C ALA A 541 15.01 18.35 18.46
N GLU A 542 14.97 19.65 18.12
CA GLU A 542 15.38 20.76 18.98
C GLU A 542 14.25 21.31 19.88
N ALA A 543 13.03 20.78 19.75
CA ALA A 543 11.91 21.24 20.56
C ALA A 543 12.13 20.90 22.05
N SER A 544 12.32 21.93 22.88
CA SER A 544 12.63 21.81 24.31
C SER A 544 11.43 21.51 25.21
N ASP A 545 10.23 21.88 24.76
CA ASP A 545 9.00 21.85 25.58
C ASP A 545 8.24 20.53 25.43
N VAL A 546 8.88 19.49 24.88
CA VAL A 546 8.27 18.19 24.65
C VAL A 546 8.41 17.31 25.90
N THR A 547 7.29 16.82 26.41
CA THR A 547 7.24 15.91 27.57
C THR A 547 6.67 14.56 27.19
N ALA A 548 7.14 13.49 27.85
CA ALA A 548 6.59 12.16 27.76
C ALA A 548 5.98 11.80 29.11
N GLU A 549 4.65 11.77 29.20
CA GLU A 549 3.92 11.62 30.47
C GLU A 549 3.20 10.29 30.61
N SER A 550 3.03 9.55 29.52
CA SER A 550 2.32 8.26 29.50
C SER A 550 2.84 7.36 28.39
N ILE A 551 2.50 6.08 28.47
CA ILE A 551 2.65 5.14 27.37
C ILE A 551 1.31 4.92 26.66
N ILE A 552 1.39 4.44 25.42
CA ILE A 552 0.22 4.19 24.57
C ILE A 552 -0.57 3.00 25.14
N GLY A 553 -1.71 3.26 25.76
CA GLY A 553 -2.53 2.25 26.45
C GLY A 553 -2.91 1.03 25.59
N LYS A 554 -3.22 1.22 24.30
CA LYS A 554 -3.55 0.15 23.36
C LYS A 554 -2.50 -0.97 23.33
N TYR A 555 -1.21 -0.61 23.45
CA TYR A 555 -0.12 -1.57 23.35
C TYR A 555 0.36 -2.10 24.69
N TYR A 556 -0.05 -1.49 25.81
CA TYR A 556 0.55 -1.79 27.12
C TYR A 556 -0.44 -1.93 28.27
N SER A 557 -1.64 -1.34 28.22
CA SER A 557 -2.58 -1.34 29.35
C SER A 557 -3.01 -2.75 29.75
N ALA A 558 -3.31 -3.64 28.80
CA ALA A 558 -3.70 -5.02 29.11
C ALA A 558 -2.59 -5.76 29.87
N PHE A 559 -1.33 -5.52 29.50
CA PHE A 559 -0.18 -6.12 30.17
C PHE A 559 0.06 -5.49 31.54
N VAL A 560 -0.05 -4.18 31.65
CA VAL A 560 0.05 -3.45 32.92
C VAL A 560 -1.06 -3.85 33.89
N ASP A 561 -2.28 -4.10 33.41
CA ASP A 561 -3.41 -4.65 34.19
C ASP A 561 -3.14 -6.05 34.74
N GLU A 562 -2.39 -6.87 34.01
CA GLU A 562 -1.97 -8.18 34.51
C GLU A 562 -0.85 -8.05 35.54
N LEU A 563 0.15 -7.20 35.29
CA LEU A 563 1.29 -7.00 36.18
C LEU A 563 0.85 -6.54 37.58
N ILE A 564 -0.11 -5.62 37.68
CA ILE A 564 -0.55 -5.05 38.98
C ILE A 564 -1.21 -6.08 39.91
N LYS A 565 -1.61 -7.25 39.39
CA LYS A 565 -2.13 -8.34 40.22
C LYS A 565 -1.04 -8.94 41.12
N THR A 566 0.23 -8.82 40.73
CA THR A 566 1.38 -9.42 41.43
C THR A 566 2.39 -8.37 41.90
N PHE A 567 2.57 -7.29 41.15
CA PHE A 567 3.63 -6.30 41.34
C PHE A 567 3.09 -4.89 41.59
N ASP A 568 3.92 -4.03 42.16
CA ASP A 568 3.72 -2.58 42.07
C ASP A 568 4.29 -2.11 40.72
N ALA A 569 3.43 -1.67 39.79
CA ALA A 569 3.83 -1.34 38.42
C ALA A 569 4.14 0.14 38.22
N TYR A 570 5.29 0.42 37.61
CA TYR A 570 5.74 1.75 37.20
C TYR A 570 5.95 1.77 35.68
N VAL A 571 5.21 2.60 34.94
CA VAL A 571 5.47 2.82 33.52
C VAL A 571 6.50 3.94 33.35
N PHE A 572 7.50 3.71 32.52
CA PHE A 572 8.60 4.65 32.27
C PHE A 572 8.48 5.26 30.87
N PRO A 573 7.63 6.28 30.64
CA PRO A 573 7.57 6.97 29.37
C PRO A 573 8.85 7.79 29.14
N PHE A 574 9.31 7.85 27.89
CA PHE A 574 10.46 8.67 27.52
C PHE A 574 10.29 9.27 26.12
N ASP A 575 11.05 10.34 25.86
CA ASP A 575 11.08 10.97 24.54
C ASP A 575 11.94 10.16 23.57
N TRP A 576 11.28 9.31 22.79
CA TRP A 576 11.89 8.39 21.82
C TRP A 576 12.55 9.09 20.63
N ARG A 577 12.36 10.40 20.46
CA ARG A 577 13.02 11.19 19.41
C ARG A 577 14.49 11.44 19.75
N LEU A 578 14.80 11.55 21.04
CA LEU A 578 16.12 11.91 21.54
C LEU A 578 17.00 10.67 21.73
N SER A 579 18.30 10.89 21.94
CA SER A 579 19.25 9.82 22.24
C SER A 579 18.84 9.04 23.50
N VAL A 580 18.99 7.72 23.47
CA VAL A 580 18.72 6.81 24.60
C VAL A 580 19.55 7.16 25.84
N LYS A 581 20.64 7.92 25.71
CA LYS A 581 21.40 8.46 26.87
C LYS A 581 20.54 9.32 27.79
N LYS A 582 19.66 10.17 27.24
CA LYS A 582 18.78 11.00 28.06
C LYS A 582 17.76 10.15 28.83
N ALA A 583 17.20 9.13 28.18
CA ALA A 583 16.29 8.20 28.83
C ALA A 583 17.01 7.30 29.84
N GLY A 584 18.24 6.88 29.54
CA GLY A 584 19.07 6.04 30.40
C GLY A 584 19.43 6.73 31.72
N LEU A 585 19.83 8.01 31.66
CA LEU A 585 20.07 8.80 32.87
C LEU A 585 18.83 8.87 33.78
N LYS A 586 17.67 9.20 33.20
CA LYS A 586 16.41 9.24 33.96
C LYS A 586 16.03 7.88 34.54
N LEU A 587 16.31 6.80 33.81
CA LEU A 587 16.03 5.45 34.29
C LEU A 587 16.99 5.07 35.43
N SER A 588 18.27 5.46 35.37
CA SER A 588 19.20 5.20 36.47
C SER A 588 18.79 5.95 37.73
N GLU A 589 18.39 7.22 37.61
CA GLU A 589 17.87 8.02 38.72
C GLU A 589 16.65 7.35 39.38
N LEU A 590 15.71 6.86 38.57
CA LEU A 590 14.53 6.13 39.06
C LEU A 590 14.91 4.83 39.78
N ILE A 591 15.86 4.05 39.23
CA ILE A 591 16.32 2.81 39.86
C ILE A 591 16.94 3.11 41.23
N GLU A 592 17.76 4.15 41.35
CA GLU A 592 18.35 4.58 42.62
C GLU A 592 17.28 5.06 43.61
N GLU A 593 16.35 5.91 43.16
CA GLU A 593 15.24 6.42 43.97
C GLU A 593 14.41 5.29 44.56
N LEU A 594 13.98 4.33 43.73
CA LEU A 594 13.19 3.20 44.16
C LEU A 594 13.98 2.26 45.09
N SER A 595 15.28 2.08 44.83
CA SER A 595 16.16 1.24 45.66
C SER A 595 16.38 1.83 47.05
N GLN A 596 16.40 3.16 47.18
CA GLN A 596 16.54 3.87 48.46
C GLN A 596 15.22 3.98 49.21
N SER A 597 14.11 4.15 48.48
CA SER A 597 12.80 4.39 49.07
C SER A 597 12.10 3.11 49.53
N TYR A 598 12.39 1.97 48.90
CA TYR A 598 11.68 0.72 49.15
C TYR A 598 12.65 -0.44 49.34
N ASP A 599 12.40 -1.26 50.36
CA ASP A 599 13.11 -2.52 50.54
C ASP A 599 12.47 -3.67 49.71
N GLN A 600 12.03 -3.36 48.49
CA GLN A 600 11.39 -4.32 47.59
C GLN A 600 12.31 -4.72 46.44
N PRO A 601 12.21 -5.95 45.92
CA PRO A 601 12.92 -6.33 44.70
C PRO A 601 12.43 -5.54 43.48
N ILE A 602 13.32 -5.10 42.58
CA ILE A 602 12.97 -4.33 41.37
C ILE A 602 13.14 -5.19 40.11
N LYS A 603 12.16 -5.16 39.21
CA LYS A 603 12.12 -5.89 37.93
C LYS A 603 12.05 -4.86 36.83
N ILE A 604 12.78 -5.08 35.74
CA ILE A 604 12.69 -4.23 34.55
C ILE A 604 12.21 -5.07 33.39
N ILE A 605 11.11 -4.68 32.78
CA ILE A 605 10.65 -5.22 31.49
C ILE A 605 10.84 -4.13 30.46
N ALA A 606 11.57 -4.43 29.39
CA ALA A 606 11.85 -3.46 28.35
C ALA A 606 11.46 -4.01 26.98
N HIS A 607 10.58 -3.28 26.29
CA HIS A 607 10.10 -3.63 24.97
C HIS A 607 10.92 -2.90 23.90
N SER A 608 11.40 -3.62 22.87
CA SER A 608 12.05 -3.04 21.70
C SER A 608 13.17 -2.04 22.08
N MET A 609 13.12 -0.79 21.59
CA MET A 609 14.05 0.30 21.94
C MET A 609 14.22 0.53 23.45
N GLY A 610 13.21 0.22 24.26
CA GLY A 610 13.31 0.31 25.72
C GLY A 610 14.46 -0.53 26.28
N GLY A 611 14.76 -1.69 25.68
CA GLY A 611 15.90 -2.50 26.09
C GLY A 611 17.23 -1.81 25.83
N LEU A 612 17.30 -0.93 24.81
CA LEU A 612 18.47 -0.11 24.55
C LEU A 612 18.63 1.01 25.58
N VAL A 613 17.53 1.51 26.15
CA VAL A 613 17.56 2.45 27.28
C VAL A 613 18.19 1.79 28.50
N VAL A 614 17.77 0.56 28.84
CA VAL A 614 18.38 -0.22 29.93
C VAL A 614 19.84 -0.53 29.64
N ARG A 615 20.17 -0.92 28.41
CA ARG A 615 21.57 -1.11 27.99
C ARG A 615 22.42 0.15 28.20
N THR A 616 21.85 1.33 27.98
CA THR A 616 22.56 2.58 28.25
C THR A 616 22.83 2.78 29.73
N VAL A 617 21.92 2.38 30.63
CA VAL A 617 22.18 2.34 32.08
C VAL A 617 23.36 1.42 32.40
N MET A 618 23.41 0.23 31.81
CA MET A 618 24.52 -0.72 32.01
C MET A 618 25.89 -0.10 31.66
N LEU A 619 25.92 0.75 30.64
CA LEU A 619 27.15 1.35 30.10
C LEU A 619 27.54 2.67 30.78
N ASP A 620 26.60 3.60 30.93
CA ASP A 620 26.86 4.94 31.45
C ASP A 620 26.78 5.02 32.97
N HIS A 621 26.01 4.13 33.58
CA HIS A 621 25.78 4.08 35.03
C HIS A 621 26.08 2.69 35.60
N PRO A 622 27.28 2.12 35.36
CA PRO A 622 27.59 0.75 35.73
C PRO A 622 27.45 0.51 37.23
N ALA A 623 27.79 1.48 38.10
CA ALA A 623 27.63 1.33 39.55
C ALA A 623 26.17 1.10 39.96
N VAL A 624 25.24 1.88 39.37
CA VAL A 624 23.79 1.73 39.58
C VAL A 624 23.32 0.38 39.08
N TRP A 625 23.72 0.00 37.86
CA TRP A 625 23.36 -1.31 37.28
C TRP A 625 23.83 -2.48 38.15
N HIS A 626 25.10 -2.48 38.56
CA HIS A 626 25.66 -3.56 39.37
C HIS A 626 24.99 -3.67 40.75
N ALA A 627 24.66 -2.53 41.39
CA ALA A 627 23.91 -2.53 42.64
C ALA A 627 22.49 -3.09 42.45
N TYR A 628 21.82 -2.70 41.36
CA TYR A 628 20.48 -3.17 41.00
C TYR A 628 20.44 -4.68 40.72
N ILE A 629 21.27 -5.18 39.80
CA ILE A 629 21.13 -6.55 39.29
C ILE A 629 21.56 -7.61 40.32
N LYS A 630 22.43 -7.24 41.28
CA LYS A 630 22.85 -8.08 42.41
C LYS A 630 21.85 -8.12 43.55
N ARG A 631 20.89 -7.19 43.59
CA ARG A 631 19.83 -7.20 44.62
C ARG A 631 18.98 -8.47 44.45
N ALA A 632 18.69 -9.13 45.57
CA ALA A 632 17.98 -10.40 45.55
C ALA A 632 16.63 -10.28 44.83
N GLY A 633 16.43 -11.17 43.86
CA GLY A 633 15.24 -11.20 43.02
C GLY A 633 15.22 -10.18 41.88
N SER A 634 16.21 -9.29 41.70
CA SER A 634 16.20 -8.38 40.55
C SER A 634 16.28 -9.14 39.22
N ARG A 635 15.56 -8.66 38.21
CA ARG A 635 15.43 -9.32 36.89
C ARG A 635 15.31 -8.29 35.79
N PHE A 636 16.02 -8.48 34.68
CA PHE A 636 15.85 -7.70 33.47
C PHE A 636 15.29 -8.59 32.35
N LEU A 637 14.10 -8.26 31.85
CA LEU A 637 13.44 -8.97 30.75
C LEU A 637 13.38 -8.09 29.50
N MET A 638 13.99 -8.56 28.42
CA MET A 638 13.91 -7.97 27.09
C MET A 638 12.79 -8.61 26.27
N LEU A 639 11.95 -7.77 25.65
CA LEU A 639 10.93 -8.20 24.69
C LEU A 639 11.32 -7.69 23.30
N GLY A 640 11.84 -8.56 22.45
CA GLY A 640 12.22 -8.22 21.06
C GLY A 640 13.20 -7.05 20.96
N THR A 641 14.12 -6.88 21.91
CA THR A 641 15.08 -5.77 21.90
C THR A 641 16.05 -5.89 20.72
N PRO A 642 16.21 -4.86 19.87
CA PRO A 642 17.16 -4.84 18.76
C PRO A 642 18.58 -4.56 19.27
N TRP A 643 19.19 -5.51 19.96
CA TRP A 643 20.47 -5.31 20.62
C TRP A 643 21.55 -4.77 19.67
N LEU A 644 21.66 -5.29 18.46
CA LEU A 644 22.59 -4.83 17.42
C LEU A 644 21.91 -3.97 16.34
N GLY A 645 20.74 -3.41 16.64
CA GLY A 645 19.95 -2.61 15.72
C GLY A 645 19.01 -3.42 14.83
N SER A 646 18.38 -2.75 13.86
CA SER A 646 17.39 -3.32 12.95
C SER A 646 17.43 -2.70 11.57
N TYR A 647 17.36 -3.55 10.55
CA TYR A 647 17.24 -3.15 9.15
C TYR A 647 15.89 -2.49 8.81
N LEU A 648 14.88 -2.61 9.68
CA LEU A 648 13.63 -1.87 9.52
C LEU A 648 13.88 -0.35 9.51
N ILE A 649 14.89 0.13 10.24
CA ILE A 649 15.23 1.55 10.28
C ILE A 649 15.82 2.04 8.95
N MET A 650 16.53 1.16 8.23
CA MET A 650 16.94 1.45 6.86
C MET A 650 15.72 1.65 5.95
N GLU A 651 14.67 0.84 6.08
CA GLU A 651 13.42 1.05 5.33
C GLU A 651 12.73 2.37 5.68
N VAL A 652 12.80 2.79 6.95
CA VAL A 652 12.25 4.07 7.40
C VAL A 652 13.02 5.21 6.73
N LEU A 653 14.34 5.27 6.86
CA LEU A 653 15.17 6.36 6.33
C LEU A 653 15.16 6.44 4.79
N THR A 654 15.01 5.30 4.11
CA THR A 654 14.88 5.26 2.64
C THR A 654 13.44 5.46 2.16
N GLY A 655 12.46 5.61 3.06
CA GLY A 655 11.05 5.80 2.72
C GLY A 655 10.33 4.55 2.16
N HIS A 656 10.92 3.36 2.28
CA HIS A 656 10.33 2.09 1.86
C HIS A 656 9.37 1.49 2.90
N SER A 657 9.45 1.93 4.16
CA SER A 657 8.64 1.40 5.26
C SER A 657 7.13 1.59 5.05
N ARG A 658 6.36 0.50 5.19
CA ARG A 658 4.87 0.51 5.15
C ARG A 658 4.27 1.42 6.22
N ARG A 659 4.88 1.48 7.42
CA ARG A 659 4.39 2.32 8.54
C ARG A 659 4.58 3.82 8.27
N VAL A 660 5.70 4.21 7.65
CA VAL A 660 5.92 5.60 7.23
C VAL A 660 4.93 6.00 6.14
N LYS A 661 4.67 5.10 5.18
CA LYS A 661 3.63 5.32 4.16
C LYS A 661 2.26 5.51 4.83
N GLN A 662 1.90 4.67 5.79
CA GLN A 662 0.64 4.80 6.55
C GLN A 662 0.56 6.09 7.36
N LEU A 663 1.65 6.52 8.02
CA LEU A 663 1.67 7.77 8.77
C LEU A 663 1.55 8.99 7.87
N ALA A 664 2.20 8.98 6.70
CA ALA A 664 2.06 10.04 5.70
C ALA A 664 0.64 10.12 5.09
N LEU A 665 -0.12 9.01 5.09
CA LEU A 665 -1.55 9.04 4.71
C LEU A 665 -2.43 9.69 5.79
N LEU A 666 -1.96 9.79 7.03
CA LEU A 666 -2.71 10.36 8.16
C LEU A 666 -2.38 11.85 8.38
N ASP A 667 -1.19 12.32 7.98
CA ASP A 667 -0.82 13.73 8.01
C ASP A 667 -1.24 14.43 6.72
N THR A 668 -2.41 15.07 6.74
CA THR A 668 -2.95 15.79 5.58
C THR A 668 -2.32 17.16 5.36
N SER A 669 -1.46 17.61 6.27
CA SER A 669 -0.83 18.94 6.24
C SER A 669 0.61 18.89 5.74
N ASN A 670 1.31 17.76 5.91
CA ASN A 670 2.72 17.61 5.50
C ASN A 670 2.88 16.50 4.46
N ARG A 671 3.81 16.68 3.52
CA ARG A 671 4.18 15.62 2.57
C ARG A 671 5.00 14.53 3.26
N LYS A 672 4.97 13.32 2.69
CA LYS A 672 5.83 12.20 3.14
C LYS A 672 7.30 12.61 3.29
N GLN A 673 7.84 13.39 2.33
CA GLN A 673 9.24 13.82 2.38
C GLN A 673 9.51 14.81 3.51
N GLU A 674 8.55 15.64 3.88
CA GLU A 674 8.68 16.60 4.97
C GLU A 674 8.66 15.90 6.33
N LEU A 675 7.80 14.89 6.49
CA LEU A 675 7.82 13.99 7.65
C LEU A 675 9.14 13.22 7.74
N MET A 676 9.64 12.74 6.60
CA MET A 676 10.95 12.09 6.55
C MET A 676 12.09 13.04 6.93
N ASP A 677 12.04 14.29 6.50
CA ASP A 677 13.02 15.31 6.87
C ASP A 677 13.02 15.57 8.38
N VAL A 678 11.85 15.52 9.04
CA VAL A 678 11.75 15.61 10.51
C VAL A 678 12.35 14.37 11.19
N PHE A 679 11.93 13.16 10.79
CA PHE A 679 12.43 11.91 11.36
C PHE A 679 13.93 11.71 11.14
N SER A 680 14.45 12.19 10.02
CA SER A 680 15.89 12.15 9.71
C SER A 680 16.75 12.97 10.67
N GLN A 681 16.14 13.78 11.54
CA GLN A 681 16.83 14.59 12.54
C GLN A 681 16.74 13.99 13.95
N TYR A 682 16.04 12.88 14.16
CA TYR A 682 15.86 12.28 15.49
C TYR A 682 17.00 11.32 15.85
N PRO A 683 17.86 11.65 16.85
CA PRO A 683 18.96 10.76 17.24
C PRO A 683 18.53 9.37 17.68
N GLY A 684 17.36 9.25 18.33
CA GLY A 684 16.83 7.96 18.77
C GLY A 684 16.56 6.97 17.64
N ILE A 685 16.24 7.46 16.43
CA ILE A 685 16.06 6.62 15.24
C ILE A 685 17.40 6.04 14.77
N TYR A 686 18.47 6.85 14.75
CA TYR A 686 19.78 6.41 14.30
C TYR A 686 20.39 5.37 15.25
N GLU A 687 20.12 5.45 16.54
CA GLU A 687 20.62 4.48 17.54
C GLU A 687 19.96 3.10 17.42
N LEU A 688 18.95 2.95 16.55
CA LEU A 688 18.35 1.67 16.18
C LEU A 688 18.87 1.11 14.84
N LEU A 689 19.75 1.83 14.12
CA LEU A 689 20.34 1.32 12.88
C LEU A 689 21.20 0.08 13.13
N PRO A 690 21.33 -0.81 12.13
CA PRO A 690 22.19 -1.99 12.23
C PRO A 690 23.64 -1.61 12.57
N LEU A 691 24.23 -2.28 13.56
CA LEU A 691 25.60 -2.04 14.01
C LEU A 691 26.64 -2.87 13.23
N ASP A 692 26.32 -3.30 12.02
CA ASP A 692 27.18 -4.17 11.22
C ASP A 692 28.31 -3.43 10.48
N ASP A 693 29.18 -4.19 9.81
CA ASP A 693 30.41 -3.68 9.20
C ASP A 693 30.23 -2.97 7.85
N ARG A 694 29.00 -2.70 7.41
CA ARG A 694 28.71 -2.10 6.08
C ARG A 694 28.98 -0.61 6.00
N LYS A 695 29.46 0.00 7.08
CA LYS A 695 29.81 1.41 7.19
C LYS A 695 28.61 2.36 6.93
N ILE A 696 27.44 1.98 7.43
CA ILE A 696 26.19 2.78 7.35
C ILE A 696 26.40 4.20 7.93
N GLU A 697 27.34 4.35 8.86
CA GLU A 697 27.73 5.62 9.46
C GLU A 697 28.50 6.59 8.52
N THR A 698 28.76 6.23 7.26
CA THR A 698 29.56 7.03 6.34
C THR A 698 28.73 7.71 5.25
N ASP A 699 29.09 8.94 4.87
CA ASP A 699 28.49 9.63 3.71
C ASP A 699 28.59 8.79 2.44
N GLN A 700 29.73 8.11 2.24
CA GLN A 700 29.99 7.27 1.08
C GLN A 700 28.95 6.15 0.91
N PHE A 701 28.56 5.50 2.00
CA PHE A 701 27.55 4.44 1.97
C PHE A 701 26.21 4.97 1.43
N TRP A 702 25.75 6.12 1.94
CA TRP A 702 24.48 6.71 1.53
C TRP A 702 24.54 7.30 0.12
N ASP A 703 25.64 7.95 -0.26
CA ASP A 703 25.85 8.45 -1.62
C ASP A 703 25.86 7.29 -2.64
N ASP A 704 26.47 6.15 -2.29
CA ASP A 704 26.45 4.94 -3.11
C ASP A 704 25.06 4.31 -3.20
N LEU A 705 24.32 4.29 -2.08
CA LEU A 705 22.98 3.73 -2.03
C LEU A 705 22.01 4.55 -2.89
N ILE A 706 22.05 5.89 -2.79
CA ILE A 706 21.23 6.81 -3.60
C ILE A 706 21.57 6.65 -5.10
N ARG A 707 22.86 6.59 -5.44
CA ARG A 707 23.29 6.39 -6.84
C ARG A 707 22.78 5.06 -7.40
N LYS A 708 22.75 4.02 -6.57
CA LYS A 708 22.27 2.68 -6.92
C LYS A 708 20.74 2.58 -6.97
N ASP A 709 19.98 3.40 -6.24
CA ASP A 709 18.51 3.34 -6.20
C ASP A 709 17.81 4.17 -7.30
N LEU A 710 18.49 5.17 -7.88
CA LEU A 710 17.84 6.13 -8.77
C LEU A 710 18.40 6.14 -10.20
N ASN A 711 19.53 5.47 -10.46
CA ASN A 711 20.20 5.45 -11.76
C ASN A 711 20.33 6.84 -12.42
N LEU A 712 20.88 7.83 -11.71
CA LEU A 712 20.84 9.23 -12.14
C LEU A 712 22.16 9.70 -12.79
N ASP A 713 22.10 9.92 -14.11
CA ASP A 713 22.81 11.02 -14.78
C ASP A 713 22.00 12.34 -14.74
N LYS A 714 20.79 12.37 -14.14
CA LYS A 714 20.01 13.60 -13.87
C LYS A 714 19.17 13.48 -12.60
N PRO A 715 19.18 14.46 -11.67
CA PRO A 715 18.42 14.40 -10.42
C PRO A 715 16.91 14.55 -10.64
N HIS A 716 16.13 13.49 -10.37
CA HIS A 716 14.69 13.59 -10.15
C HIS A 716 14.39 13.90 -8.68
N LYS A 717 13.38 14.74 -8.41
CA LYS A 717 12.92 15.19 -7.09
C LYS A 717 12.29 14.10 -6.18
N ALA A 718 12.35 12.82 -6.57
CA ALA A 718 11.56 11.74 -5.94
C ALA A 718 12.38 10.70 -5.15
N GLY A 719 13.68 10.92 -4.94
CA GLY A 719 14.55 10.03 -4.16
C GLY A 719 14.56 10.34 -2.66
N PHE A 720 14.90 9.35 -1.82
CA PHE A 720 15.11 9.60 -0.39
C PHE A 720 16.38 10.44 -0.18
N LYS A 721 16.36 11.28 0.86
CA LYS A 721 17.47 12.18 1.20
C LYS A 721 18.48 11.45 2.07
N LYS A 722 19.78 11.65 1.83
CA LYS A 722 20.80 11.11 2.73
C LYS A 722 20.70 11.76 4.11
N PRO A 723 21.02 11.01 5.18
CA PRO A 723 21.21 11.58 6.51
C PRO A 723 22.17 12.77 6.53
N GLY A 724 21.93 13.71 7.43
CA GLY A 724 22.85 14.81 7.68
C GLY A 724 24.16 14.33 8.32
N SER A 725 25.28 14.97 8.02
CA SER A 725 26.60 14.57 8.53
C SER A 725 26.71 14.61 10.06
N SER A 726 25.94 15.46 10.74
CA SER A 726 25.86 15.46 12.22
C SER A 726 25.25 14.15 12.75
N MET A 727 24.21 13.65 12.10
CA MET A 727 23.54 12.41 12.47
C MET A 727 24.39 11.18 12.19
N LEU A 728 25.13 11.18 11.07
CA LEU A 728 26.09 10.12 10.76
C LEU A 728 27.21 10.06 11.81
N LYS A 729 27.76 11.22 12.23
CA LYS A 729 28.74 11.28 13.32
C LYS A 729 28.17 10.83 14.66
N HIS A 730 26.92 11.21 14.97
CA HIS A 730 26.23 10.72 16.16
C HIS A 730 26.12 9.20 16.16
N PHE A 731 25.69 8.62 15.04
CA PHE A 731 25.57 7.17 14.89
C PHE A 731 26.93 6.46 14.96
N GLN A 732 27.98 7.03 14.34
CA GLN A 732 29.33 6.49 14.44
C GLN A 732 29.80 6.42 15.90
N ALA A 733 29.69 7.53 16.64
CA ALA A 733 30.09 7.57 18.05
C ALA A 733 29.28 6.60 18.92
N TYR A 734 27.99 6.41 18.60
CA TYR A 734 27.15 5.41 19.25
C TYR A 734 27.65 3.99 18.96
N LYS A 735 27.83 3.64 17.67
CA LYS A 735 28.29 2.32 17.21
C LYS A 735 29.64 1.96 17.81
N ASP A 736 30.63 2.84 17.74
CA ASP A 736 31.98 2.62 18.27
C ASP A 736 31.95 2.25 19.77
N ARG A 737 31.11 2.95 20.53
CA ARG A 737 30.95 2.70 21.96
C ARG A 737 30.30 1.34 22.25
N ILE A 738 29.27 0.97 21.49
CA ILE A 738 28.60 -0.33 21.68
C ILE A 738 29.51 -1.49 21.27
N SER A 739 30.22 -1.36 20.14
CA SER A 739 31.15 -2.39 19.66
C SER A 739 32.33 -2.63 20.60
N ALA A 740 32.74 -1.61 21.37
CA ALA A 740 33.80 -1.73 22.37
C ALA A 740 33.31 -2.30 23.72
N ALA A 741 32.00 -2.38 23.95
CA ALA A 741 31.44 -2.75 25.24
C ALA A 741 31.36 -4.27 25.43
N LYS A 742 31.48 -4.69 26.70
CA LYS A 742 31.16 -6.05 27.15
C LYS A 742 29.95 -5.99 28.06
N PHE A 743 29.02 -6.91 27.88
CA PHE A 743 27.79 -6.96 28.66
C PHE A 743 27.74 -8.24 29.47
N ASP A 744 27.33 -8.09 30.73
CA ASP A 744 26.99 -9.20 31.60
C ASP A 744 25.46 -9.36 31.60
N PHE A 745 25.01 -10.58 31.35
CA PHE A 745 23.60 -10.95 31.28
C PHE A 745 23.11 -11.68 32.55
N GLU A 746 23.80 -11.49 33.67
CA GLU A 746 23.32 -11.92 35.00
C GLU A 746 21.85 -11.50 35.20
N ASN A 747 21.01 -12.45 35.63
CA ASN A 747 19.57 -12.26 35.84
C ASN A 747 18.82 -11.56 34.69
N THR A 748 19.32 -11.72 33.46
CA THR A 748 18.75 -11.14 32.26
C THR A 748 18.09 -12.22 31.40
N PHE A 749 16.91 -11.91 30.88
CA PHE A 749 16.03 -12.79 30.12
C PHE A 749 15.62 -12.13 28.81
N TYR A 750 15.36 -12.94 27.78
CA TYR A 750 14.97 -12.45 26.46
C TYR A 750 13.82 -13.27 25.91
N ILE A 751 12.77 -12.61 25.45
CA ILE A 751 11.69 -13.22 24.65
C ILE A 751 11.82 -12.74 23.21
N ALA A 752 12.13 -13.67 22.31
CA ALA A 752 12.26 -13.47 20.88
C ALA A 752 10.96 -13.83 20.15
N GLY A 753 10.36 -12.85 19.48
CA GLY A 753 9.16 -13.05 18.68
C GLY A 753 9.43 -13.72 17.32
N LYS A 754 8.36 -14.03 16.60
CA LYS A 754 8.40 -14.60 15.26
C LYS A 754 7.32 -14.01 14.35
N SER A 755 7.67 -13.77 13.10
CA SER A 755 6.81 -13.34 12.00
C SER A 755 7.27 -14.01 10.70
N ASP A 756 6.40 -14.02 9.68
CA ASP A 756 6.70 -14.62 8.38
C ASP A 756 7.79 -13.87 7.60
N GLY A 757 8.04 -12.59 7.94
CA GLY A 757 9.07 -11.80 7.28
C GLY A 757 9.60 -10.66 8.12
N THR A 758 10.88 -10.74 8.45
CA THR A 758 11.67 -9.74 9.18
C THR A 758 12.83 -9.27 8.33
N THR A 759 12.97 -7.97 8.15
CA THR A 759 14.01 -7.41 7.29
C THR A 759 15.38 -7.58 7.91
N TYR A 760 16.32 -8.15 7.16
CA TYR A 760 17.68 -8.42 7.62
C TYR A 760 18.76 -7.85 6.69
N ASP A 761 18.38 -7.47 5.47
CA ASP A 761 19.32 -7.00 4.45
C ASP A 761 18.57 -6.25 3.33
N TYR A 762 19.29 -5.77 2.33
CA TYR A 762 18.78 -5.26 1.08
C TYR A 762 19.68 -5.69 -0.09
N THR A 763 19.08 -5.79 -1.28
CA THR A 763 19.78 -5.96 -2.55
C THR A 763 19.39 -4.85 -3.51
N ILE A 764 20.22 -4.60 -4.52
CA ILE A 764 19.87 -3.70 -5.62
C ILE A 764 19.37 -4.55 -6.78
N LYS A 765 18.06 -4.52 -7.01
CA LYS A 765 17.45 -5.25 -8.13
C LYS A 765 17.55 -4.39 -9.39
N LYS A 766 18.15 -4.93 -10.46
CA LYS A 766 18.12 -4.31 -11.80
C LYS A 766 16.79 -4.64 -12.48
N SER A 767 16.14 -3.63 -13.05
CA SER A 767 14.95 -3.73 -13.89
C SER A 767 15.10 -2.80 -15.11
N LEU A 768 14.21 -2.90 -16.10
CA LEU A 768 14.19 -1.96 -17.23
C LEU A 768 14.03 -0.49 -16.83
N PHE A 769 13.35 -0.25 -15.70
CA PHE A 769 13.01 1.08 -15.21
C PHE A 769 14.07 1.64 -14.26
N GLY A 770 15.19 0.94 -14.10
CA GLY A 770 16.32 1.34 -13.26
C GLY A 770 16.73 0.27 -12.25
N ARG A 771 17.66 0.65 -11.39
CA ARG A 771 18.05 -0.14 -10.22
C ARG A 771 17.23 0.36 -9.02
N ARG A 772 16.67 -0.53 -8.20
CA ARG A 772 15.94 -0.15 -6.98
C ARG A 772 16.39 -0.98 -5.78
N ILE A 773 16.32 -0.40 -4.59
CA ILE A 773 16.53 -1.10 -3.33
C ILE A 773 15.37 -2.08 -3.11
N LYS A 774 15.70 -3.36 -2.92
CA LYS A 774 14.77 -4.39 -2.48
C LYS A 774 15.25 -4.95 -1.15
N TYR A 775 14.45 -4.77 -0.11
CA TYR A 775 14.72 -5.34 1.21
C TYR A 775 14.49 -6.85 1.23
N LEU A 776 15.41 -7.57 1.88
CA LEU A 776 15.39 -9.02 2.05
C LEU A 776 14.80 -9.36 3.42
N LYS A 777 13.99 -10.41 3.48
CA LYS A 777 13.25 -10.83 4.67
C LYS A 777 13.56 -12.26 5.07
N THR A 778 13.52 -12.53 6.37
CA THR A 778 13.67 -13.86 6.97
C THR A 778 12.56 -14.12 8.00
N ALA A 779 12.16 -15.39 8.17
CA ALA A 779 11.23 -15.79 9.23
C ALA A 779 11.91 -15.89 10.62
N ALA A 780 13.23 -15.75 10.69
CA ALA A 780 14.01 -15.76 11.93
C ALA A 780 14.02 -14.37 12.61
N GLY A 781 12.84 -13.94 13.03
CA GLY A 781 12.65 -12.63 13.66
C GLY A 781 11.17 -12.29 13.81
N ASP A 782 10.87 -11.19 14.49
CA ASP A 782 9.52 -10.82 14.91
C ASP A 782 8.79 -9.83 13.97
N GLY A 783 9.33 -9.61 12.78
CA GLY A 783 8.84 -8.66 11.79
C GLY A 783 9.42 -7.25 11.94
N SER A 784 10.18 -6.98 13.00
CA SER A 784 10.98 -5.75 13.15
C SER A 784 12.44 -6.05 13.46
N VAL A 785 12.74 -7.07 14.26
CA VAL A 785 14.07 -7.42 14.75
C VAL A 785 14.36 -8.88 14.44
N THR A 786 15.49 -9.14 13.78
CA THR A 786 15.92 -10.51 13.53
C THR A 786 16.47 -11.12 14.80
N TRP A 787 16.42 -12.45 14.93
CA TRP A 787 17.06 -13.12 16.07
C TRP A 787 18.57 -12.83 16.11
N ASP A 788 19.20 -12.75 14.95
CA ASP A 788 20.63 -12.45 14.80
C ASP A 788 20.99 -11.03 15.30
N SER A 789 20.16 -10.03 15.03
CA SER A 789 20.40 -8.67 15.51
C SER A 789 19.86 -8.43 16.91
N GLY A 790 18.87 -9.20 17.35
CA GLY A 790 18.21 -9.03 18.64
C GLY A 790 18.89 -9.76 19.79
N ILE A 791 19.37 -10.99 19.56
CA ILE A 791 19.91 -11.88 20.59
C ILE A 791 21.43 -11.72 20.63
N PRO A 792 22.01 -11.24 21.75
CA PRO A 792 23.46 -11.15 21.89
C PRO A 792 24.14 -12.51 21.70
N VAL A 793 25.31 -12.54 21.07
CA VAL A 793 26.06 -13.78 20.79
C VAL A 793 26.36 -14.57 22.07
N ASP A 794 26.71 -13.87 23.15
CA ASP A 794 27.05 -14.47 24.45
C ASP A 794 25.82 -14.59 25.38
N PHE A 795 24.60 -14.50 24.86
CA PHE A 795 23.39 -14.54 25.69
C PHE A 795 23.14 -15.96 26.24
N PRO A 796 22.82 -16.11 27.54
CA PRO A 796 22.59 -17.42 28.14
C PRO A 796 21.33 -18.09 27.58
N ASN A 797 21.50 -19.23 26.89
CA ASN A 797 20.41 -20.00 26.28
C ASN A 797 19.29 -20.38 27.26
N GLN A 798 19.61 -20.63 28.54
CA GLN A 798 18.62 -20.97 29.57
C GLN A 798 17.66 -19.82 29.91
N ASN A 799 17.99 -18.59 29.54
CA ASN A 799 17.16 -17.40 29.78
C ASN A 799 16.54 -16.84 28.48
N LEU A 800 16.67 -17.58 27.37
CA LEU A 800 16.17 -17.22 26.06
C LEU A 800 14.91 -18.02 25.72
N TYR A 801 13.84 -17.30 25.39
CA TYR A 801 12.54 -17.87 25.05
C TYR A 801 12.11 -17.41 23.66
N TYR A 802 11.37 -18.26 22.97
CA TYR A 802 10.82 -17.96 21.64
C TYR A 802 9.29 -17.99 21.68
N THR A 803 8.66 -17.09 20.92
CA THR A 803 7.20 -17.06 20.74
C THR A 803 6.82 -16.85 19.27
N SER A 804 5.62 -17.28 18.89
CA SER A 804 4.99 -17.01 17.59
C SER A 804 4.36 -15.60 17.50
N THR A 805 4.65 -14.72 18.46
CA THR A 805 4.10 -13.36 18.53
C THR A 805 4.98 -12.39 17.73
N GLY A 806 4.36 -11.52 16.95
CA GLY A 806 5.06 -10.45 16.22
C GLY A 806 5.48 -9.30 17.13
N HIS A 807 6.40 -8.45 16.65
CA HIS A 807 7.14 -7.47 17.46
C HIS A 807 6.24 -6.59 18.35
N GLY A 808 5.26 -5.91 17.75
CA GLY A 808 4.43 -4.93 18.46
C GLY A 808 3.52 -5.54 19.53
N ASP A 809 3.24 -6.84 19.42
CA ASP A 809 2.34 -7.56 20.33
C ASP A 809 3.08 -8.28 21.45
N LEU A 810 4.42 -8.28 21.48
CA LEU A 810 5.19 -8.94 22.54
C LEU A 810 4.85 -8.43 23.95
N ALA A 811 4.43 -7.16 24.05
CA ALA A 811 4.00 -6.53 25.29
C ALA A 811 2.47 -6.44 25.43
N ASN A 812 1.69 -7.10 24.54
CA ASN A 812 0.24 -7.00 24.50
C ASN A 812 -0.48 -8.33 24.27
N ASP A 813 0.24 -9.41 23.95
CA ASP A 813 -0.31 -10.73 23.70
C ASP A 813 -0.62 -11.44 25.04
N PRO A 814 -1.91 -11.62 25.40
CA PRO A 814 -2.28 -12.19 26.70
C PRO A 814 -1.77 -13.61 26.91
N ARG A 815 -1.44 -14.33 25.83
CA ARG A 815 -0.87 -15.69 25.89
C ARG A 815 0.51 -15.70 26.55
N LEU A 816 1.23 -14.58 26.52
CA LEU A 816 2.58 -14.45 27.08
C LEU A 816 2.59 -14.07 28.55
N PHE A 817 1.53 -13.42 29.06
CA PHE A 817 1.59 -12.75 30.35
C PHE A 817 1.90 -13.69 31.52
N ALA A 818 1.28 -14.88 31.54
CA ALA A 818 1.53 -15.86 32.59
C ALA A 818 3.01 -16.31 32.62
N GLY A 819 3.59 -16.60 31.46
CA GLY A 819 5.00 -16.99 31.34
C GLY A 819 5.95 -15.84 31.68
N ILE A 820 5.60 -14.61 31.30
CA ILE A 820 6.39 -13.42 31.71
C ILE A 820 6.36 -13.26 33.23
N ILE A 821 5.21 -13.41 33.89
CA ILE A 821 5.12 -13.30 35.35
C ILE A 821 5.93 -14.41 36.03
N GLU A 822 5.97 -15.61 35.46
CA GLU A 822 6.82 -16.70 35.96
C GLU A 822 8.31 -16.36 35.86
N ILE A 823 8.77 -15.78 34.74
CA ILE A 823 10.16 -15.32 34.58
C ILE A 823 10.54 -14.25 35.61
N LEU A 824 9.57 -13.42 36.02
CA LEU A 824 9.79 -12.30 36.94
C LEU A 824 9.70 -12.67 38.44
N ARG A 825 9.22 -13.88 38.75
CA ARG A 825 9.21 -14.45 40.12
C ARG A 825 10.58 -15.00 40.47
#